data_AF-A0A9E5UTI7-F1
#
_entry.id   AF-A0A9E5UTI7-F1
#
_cell.length_a   1.000
_cell.length_b   1.000
_cell.length_c   1.000
_cell.angle_alpha   90.00
_cell.angle_beta   90.00
_cell.angle_gamma   90.00
#
_symmetry.space_group_name_H-M   'P 1'
#
loop_
_entity.id
_entity.type
_entity.pdbx_description
1 polymer ?
#
loop_
_entity_poly.entity_id
_entity_poly.type
_entity_poly.pdbx_seq_one_letter_code
_entity_poly.pdbx_strand_id
1 'polypeptide(L)'
;MSNTRRFPIERFYFGQLLRDGNPIGAPGVIGMTPNVGTDQIQESLRLARISPPPRGSAPDLPSTLGLFRSGQAETFILLKAQRTPEGHPMLVYWLVPEVALRWMGGNFSYFESLGYQDVQGFAQVRRDLTPLSLDDPQPYEGEDQVELLYDLFRFCGDKIKNVEGVLAALIHNQPIAILNAPQNLTQRLRFIQGLLALLPVPARTNITWASGTSNPAETLTQIKFLYNTPSPADHLVYDWAQGELLNAPPPDKYSKFIASQLRLDASLVVETTVSIAKTAIWRAMRKESLAQALYVASRRAAVDSAVQNNQPADRELVAAILRQDPTLADEMRVLYARHLVAFTLALNDQPEHADVIPLVAAANSSVAEAVMQQLRDALAQDHPLSVLNLMQRWVEHIPQTSTQGWVQIAHLAATQHVKSLLDDGQVSQVLTFLHSVTTWDARLHVEELVPRLMSVVLPMTGQEHRLVRVLFELAVRYLPAGSFQRFMSNPQVLRLIPQRLQRVVYFLAPEAQSAAPPQLLVQAVADLPPDFALLALVRLTEWALQLRRLALIDTATINGLLKVAHTPLLHQHREVFATLLAEFTPPAMLRRLDSGLLIALPQFAMLLQRPNDVVLLLERLQNEVFTVDRLPLLLDLVGKVFASAALDPAGYEAIFQRMDNSKVRLEARVRAQYAALHGARWQPEYRDLAQRLTRLLYNDPRLMPVIGAEQGLNLLRFFVVRKDAIQVLQVGSVLLELALQLEEAGVDLVISMWELLRGERQIEAAGIEIVCRYVRQADRQQAARLPRIFAQKLGPEWGERLQATYIVRLLLGDRSLIEFAEALHLAAQFFIDLATPYHESKERPPAYRIRDNLDPMSGHLSEEDRKILAEQLRFLAQSVFYIGEQRRNQRQTDQLHTALLTNEAAPQNAWDMLVFLGGYLPNTRPRP
;
A
#
# COMPACT_ATOMS: atom_id res chain seq x y z
N MET A 1 -17.41 31.32 50.58
CA MET A 1 -16.43 30.94 51.62
C MET A 1 -15.16 30.52 50.92
N SER A 2 -14.17 31.40 50.82
CA SER A 2 -12.87 31.10 50.20
C SER A 2 -12.09 30.15 51.10
N ASN A 3 -11.80 28.94 50.64
CA ASN A 3 -10.87 28.04 51.30
C ASN A 3 -9.46 28.66 51.21
N THR A 4 -9.05 29.41 52.23
CA THR A 4 -7.68 29.91 52.39
C THR A 4 -6.73 28.71 52.44
N ARG A 5 -5.82 28.61 51.46
CA ARG A 5 -4.86 27.49 51.39
C ARG A 5 -3.81 27.66 52.49
N ARG A 6 -3.45 26.58 53.18
CA ARG A 6 -2.41 26.60 54.22
C ARG A 6 -1.31 25.61 53.89
N PHE A 7 -0.06 26.05 53.98
CA PHE A 7 1.11 25.21 53.75
C PHE A 7 1.90 25.05 55.05
N PRO A 8 1.93 23.85 55.66
CA PRO A 8 2.77 23.61 56.83
C PRO A 8 4.25 23.52 56.43
N ILE A 9 5.10 24.17 57.22
CA ILE A 9 6.55 24.22 57.08
C ILE A 9 7.18 23.61 58.32
N GLU A 10 7.83 22.47 58.12
CA GLU A 10 8.60 21.78 59.14
C GLU A 10 9.92 22.50 59.40
N ARG A 11 10.43 22.45 60.64
CA ARG A 11 11.64 23.19 61.01
C ARG A 11 12.49 22.49 62.05
N PHE A 12 13.80 22.77 62.01
CA PHE A 12 14.72 22.35 63.05
C PHE A 12 15.82 23.40 63.30
N TYR A 13 16.37 23.36 64.51
CA TYR A 13 17.40 24.25 65.01
C TYR A 13 18.70 23.47 65.17
N PHE A 14 19.79 24.04 64.66
CA PHE A 14 21.13 23.48 64.78
C PHE A 14 22.06 24.49 65.46
N GLY A 15 22.70 24.07 66.54
CA GLY A 15 23.51 24.93 67.40
C GLY A 15 23.91 24.23 68.68
N GLN A 16 24.32 24.99 69.70
CA GLN A 16 24.62 24.48 71.03
C GLN A 16 23.44 24.74 71.97
N LEU A 17 23.24 23.87 72.98
CA LEU A 17 22.29 24.13 74.05
C LEU A 17 22.81 25.29 74.91
N LEU A 18 21.91 26.13 75.41
CA LEU A 18 22.25 27.29 76.23
C LEU A 18 21.73 27.12 77.65
N ARG A 19 22.61 27.24 78.65
CA ARG A 19 22.24 27.30 80.07
C ARG A 19 22.84 28.56 80.67
N ASP A 20 22.00 29.39 81.26
CA ASP A 20 22.39 30.70 81.83
C ASP A 20 23.18 31.56 80.81
N GLY A 21 22.79 31.51 79.53
CA GLY A 21 23.44 32.23 78.43
C GLY A 21 24.72 31.58 77.87
N ASN A 22 25.25 30.54 78.52
CA ASN A 22 26.49 29.88 78.09
C ASN A 22 26.22 28.60 77.28
N PRO A 23 27.01 28.33 76.22
CA PRO A 23 26.88 27.12 75.42
C PRO A 23 27.34 25.86 76.17
N ILE A 24 26.58 24.78 76.03
CA ILE A 24 26.88 23.46 76.58
C ILE A 24 26.95 22.43 75.46
N GLY A 25 28.06 21.67 75.43
CA GLY A 25 28.24 20.52 74.55
C GLY A 25 28.67 20.86 73.12
N ALA A 26 28.78 19.82 72.29
CA ALA A 26 29.06 19.97 70.86
C ALA A 26 27.82 20.48 70.11
N PRO A 27 27.99 21.23 69.01
CA PRO A 27 26.87 21.67 68.18
C PRO A 27 26.12 20.47 67.58
N GLY A 28 24.79 20.54 67.63
CA GLY A 28 23.90 19.49 67.14
C GLY A 28 22.48 20.00 66.93
N VAL A 29 21.54 19.10 66.68
CA VAL A 29 20.13 19.47 66.57
C VAL A 29 19.55 19.67 67.98
N ILE A 30 19.11 20.90 68.26
CA ILE A 30 18.66 21.33 69.60
C ILE A 30 17.13 21.52 69.67
N GLY A 31 16.45 21.55 68.53
CA GLY A 31 15.00 21.69 68.44
C GLY A 31 14.50 21.17 67.10
N MET A 32 13.39 20.44 67.04
CA MET A 32 12.76 20.04 65.77
C MET A 32 11.24 19.89 65.90
N THR A 33 10.54 20.02 64.78
CA THR A 33 9.13 19.63 64.66
C THR A 33 9.01 18.10 64.48
N PRO A 34 7.88 17.48 64.86
CA PRO A 34 7.75 16.02 64.91
C PRO A 34 7.97 15.28 63.59
N ASN A 35 7.69 15.92 62.45
CA ASN A 35 7.73 15.27 61.13
C ASN A 35 9.08 15.39 60.42
N VAL A 36 10.11 15.98 61.06
CA VAL A 36 11.45 16.10 60.47
C VAL A 36 12.23 14.80 60.65
N GLY A 37 12.57 14.14 59.55
CA GLY A 37 13.37 12.92 59.53
C GLY A 37 14.87 13.18 59.67
N THR A 38 15.63 12.16 60.09
CA THR A 38 17.11 12.22 60.17
C THR A 38 17.77 12.48 58.82
N ASP A 39 17.21 11.93 57.74
CA ASP A 39 17.76 12.06 56.39
C ASP A 39 17.62 13.51 55.89
N GLN A 40 16.48 14.15 56.15
CA GLN A 40 16.22 15.56 55.83
C GLN A 40 17.18 16.50 56.57
N ILE A 41 17.51 16.18 57.82
CA ILE A 41 18.50 16.93 58.61
C ILE A 41 19.89 16.81 57.99
N GLN A 42 20.36 15.59 57.71
CA GLN A 42 21.67 15.36 57.12
C GLN A 42 21.81 16.02 55.74
N GLU A 43 20.78 15.92 54.91
CA GLU A 43 20.72 16.57 53.62
C GLU A 43 20.78 18.11 53.74
N SER A 44 20.00 18.67 54.66
CA SER A 44 19.98 20.11 54.91
C SER A 44 21.34 20.65 55.34
N LEU A 45 22.02 19.97 56.27
CA LEU A 45 23.36 20.34 56.73
C LEU A 45 24.44 20.19 55.63
N ARG A 46 24.23 19.28 54.68
CA ARG A 46 25.14 19.05 53.55
C ARG A 46 24.97 20.12 52.47
N LEU A 47 23.72 20.45 52.10
CA LEU A 47 23.40 21.30 50.95
C LEU A 47 23.30 22.79 51.31
N ALA A 48 22.77 23.13 52.48
CA ALA A 48 22.52 24.50 52.89
C ALA A 48 23.57 24.95 53.92
N ARG A 49 24.54 25.75 53.47
CA ARG A 49 25.62 26.29 54.29
C ARG A 49 25.78 27.79 54.08
N ILE A 50 25.45 28.55 55.12
CA ILE A 50 25.69 30.00 55.20
C ILE A 50 26.27 30.37 56.56
N SER A 51 26.99 31.49 56.59
CA SER A 51 27.53 32.06 57.82
C SER A 51 26.62 33.18 58.32
N PRO A 52 26.49 33.37 59.66
CA PRO A 52 25.80 34.53 60.19
C PRO A 52 26.59 35.81 59.86
N PRO A 53 25.97 36.99 59.96
CA PRO A 53 26.64 38.25 59.68
C PRO A 53 27.93 38.44 60.53
N PRO A 54 28.92 39.21 60.03
CA PRO A 54 30.10 39.60 60.80
C PRO A 54 29.73 40.25 62.14
N ARG A 55 30.62 40.15 63.13
CA ARG A 55 30.43 40.86 64.41
C ARG A 55 30.41 42.37 64.15
N GLY A 56 29.40 43.07 64.68
CA GLY A 56 29.23 44.52 64.49
C GLY A 56 28.46 44.94 63.23
N SER A 57 27.73 44.03 62.57
CA SER A 57 26.78 44.38 61.51
C SER A 57 25.66 45.30 62.00
N ALA A 58 25.13 46.12 61.08
CA ALA A 58 24.02 47.03 61.33
C ALA A 58 22.76 46.31 61.82
N PRO A 59 21.90 46.96 62.63
CA PRO A 59 20.65 46.37 63.13
C PRO A 59 19.69 45.97 62.00
N ASP A 60 19.83 46.56 60.82
CA ASP A 60 19.02 46.27 59.63
C ASP A 60 19.43 44.97 58.91
N LEU A 61 20.50 44.29 59.35
CA LEU A 61 20.90 42.96 58.90
C LEU A 61 21.20 42.05 60.11
N PRO A 62 20.18 41.69 60.90
CA PRO A 62 20.38 40.92 62.14
C PRO A 62 20.74 39.46 61.87
N SER A 63 20.40 38.93 60.69
CA SER A 63 20.69 37.56 60.30
C SER A 63 20.92 37.42 58.79
N THR A 64 21.51 36.29 58.40
CA THR A 64 21.63 35.85 57.02
C THR A 64 20.50 34.88 56.70
N LEU A 65 19.79 35.09 55.59
CA LEU A 65 18.81 34.16 55.04
C LEU A 65 19.35 33.55 53.74
N GLY A 66 19.02 32.29 53.46
CA GLY A 66 19.28 31.69 52.16
C GLY A 66 18.28 30.61 51.80
N LEU A 67 17.93 30.54 50.52
CA LEU A 67 17.05 29.54 49.95
C LEU A 67 17.86 28.58 49.09
N PHE A 68 17.80 27.29 49.42
CA PHE A 68 18.56 26.21 48.81
C PHE A 68 17.64 25.17 48.20
N ARG A 69 18.11 24.54 47.13
CA ARG A 69 17.41 23.42 46.51
C ARG A 69 17.77 22.12 47.25
N SER A 70 16.77 21.33 47.63
CA SER A 70 16.99 19.98 48.15
C SER A 70 17.31 19.00 47.00
N GLY A 71 17.99 17.90 47.30
CA GLY A 71 18.12 16.77 46.38
C GLY A 71 16.82 15.97 46.24
N GLN A 72 15.91 16.11 47.20
CA GLN A 72 14.54 15.60 47.13
C GLN A 72 13.65 16.53 46.29
N ALA A 73 12.95 15.96 45.30
CA ALA A 73 12.27 16.72 44.24
C ALA A 73 11.13 17.63 44.71
N GLU A 74 10.67 17.54 45.96
CA GLU A 74 9.44 18.21 46.43
C GLU A 74 9.66 19.23 47.56
N THR A 75 10.91 19.55 47.93
CA THR A 75 11.19 20.42 49.09
C THR A 75 12.39 21.33 48.85
N PHE A 76 12.34 22.54 49.41
CA PHE A 76 13.43 23.51 49.47
C PHE A 76 13.83 23.76 50.91
N ILE A 77 15.09 24.17 51.10
CA ILE A 77 15.63 24.45 52.43
C ILE A 77 15.81 25.96 52.55
N LEU A 78 14.98 26.61 53.36
CA LEU A 78 15.21 27.99 53.79
C LEU A 78 16.04 27.93 55.07
N LEU A 79 17.21 28.57 55.06
CA LEU A 79 18.17 28.59 56.16
C LEU A 79 18.31 30.02 56.68
N LYS A 80 18.25 30.16 58.00
CA LYS A 80 18.67 31.36 58.72
C LYS A 80 19.93 31.09 59.54
N ALA A 81 20.88 32.00 59.48
CA ALA A 81 22.02 32.05 60.37
C ALA A 81 22.06 33.38 61.14
N GLN A 82 22.03 33.30 62.46
CA GLN A 82 22.11 34.46 63.35
C GLN A 82 23.18 34.21 64.42
N ARG A 83 23.75 35.27 65.00
CA ARG A 83 24.54 35.17 66.23
C ARG A 83 23.64 35.41 67.42
N THR A 84 23.74 34.59 68.46
CA THR A 84 23.10 34.87 69.76
C THR A 84 23.67 36.18 70.34
N PRO A 85 23.01 36.79 71.34
CA PRO A 85 23.54 37.97 72.04
C PRO A 85 24.98 37.79 72.55
N GLU A 86 25.36 36.56 72.91
CA GLU A 86 26.68 36.16 73.40
C GLU A 86 27.69 35.87 72.25
N GLY A 87 27.24 35.98 70.99
CA GLY A 87 28.08 35.92 69.80
C GLY A 87 28.25 34.53 69.18
N HIS A 88 27.52 33.51 69.66
CA HIS A 88 27.55 32.14 69.16
C HIS A 88 26.67 31.97 67.91
N PRO A 89 27.10 31.23 66.88
CA PRO A 89 26.28 31.00 65.69
C PRO A 89 25.12 30.04 66.00
N MET A 90 23.91 30.38 65.57
CA MET A 90 22.75 29.52 65.63
C MET A 90 22.04 29.47 64.27
N LEU A 91 21.66 28.27 63.85
CA LEU A 91 21.06 28.01 62.54
C LEU A 91 19.64 27.49 62.70
N VAL A 92 18.74 27.98 61.84
CA VAL A 92 17.36 27.48 61.72
C VAL A 92 17.10 27.07 60.30
N TYR A 93 16.62 25.84 60.12
CA TYR A 93 16.27 25.27 58.83
C TYR A 93 14.76 25.11 58.77
N TRP A 94 14.16 25.62 57.70
CA TRP A 94 12.75 25.42 57.35
C TRP A 94 12.68 24.62 56.05
N LEU A 95 11.91 23.54 56.09
CA LEU A 95 11.64 22.69 54.94
C LEU A 95 10.38 23.20 54.23
N VAL A 96 10.59 23.98 53.17
CA VAL A 96 9.52 24.65 52.42
C VAL A 96 9.07 23.75 51.26
N PRO A 97 7.80 23.34 51.20
CA PRO A 97 7.29 22.54 50.07
C PRO A 97 7.42 23.31 48.74
N GLU A 98 7.80 22.62 47.66
CA GLU A 98 7.92 23.25 46.34
C GLU A 98 6.59 23.91 45.89
N VAL A 99 5.45 23.26 46.19
CA VAL A 99 4.11 23.78 45.86
C VAL A 99 3.86 25.14 46.50
N ALA A 100 4.35 25.37 47.73
CA ALA A 100 4.23 26.67 48.41
C ALA A 100 5.06 27.75 47.71
N LEU A 101 6.30 27.42 47.28
CA LEU A 101 7.14 28.35 46.51
C LEU A 101 6.56 28.68 45.13
N ARG A 102 5.97 27.70 44.45
CA ARG A 102 5.22 27.91 43.20
C ARG A 102 4.00 28.80 43.40
N TRP A 103 3.28 28.62 44.50
CA TRP A 103 2.12 29.45 44.84
C TRP A 103 2.52 30.91 45.09
N MET A 104 3.61 31.14 45.84
CA MET A 104 4.15 32.48 46.10
C MET A 104 4.69 33.20 44.86
N GLY A 105 5.01 32.49 43.79
CA GLY A 105 5.49 33.06 42.52
C GLY A 105 6.67 34.04 42.62
N GLY A 106 7.58 33.81 43.58
CA GLY A 106 8.75 34.66 43.83
C GLY A 106 8.55 35.78 44.87
N ASN A 107 7.38 35.86 45.51
CA ASN A 107 7.14 36.78 46.62
C ASN A 107 7.80 36.27 47.91
N PHE A 108 9.00 36.75 48.22
CA PHE A 108 9.74 36.36 49.43
C PHE A 108 9.52 37.29 50.63
N SER A 109 8.62 38.27 50.56
CA SER A 109 8.27 39.13 51.70
C SER A 109 7.73 38.29 52.88
N TYR A 110 7.05 37.18 52.59
CA TYR A 110 6.60 36.22 53.60
C TYR A 110 7.73 35.63 54.47
N PHE A 111 8.97 35.65 53.99
CA PHE A 111 10.14 35.16 54.73
C PHE A 111 10.94 36.27 55.41
N GLU A 112 10.66 37.54 55.11
CA GLU A 112 11.41 38.67 55.64
C GLU A 112 11.32 38.74 57.17
N SER A 113 10.11 38.58 57.70
CA SER A 113 9.88 38.57 59.16
C SER A 113 10.70 37.49 59.88
N LEU A 114 10.93 36.34 59.25
CA LEU A 114 11.76 35.26 59.80
C LEU A 114 13.22 35.69 59.94
N GLY A 115 13.71 36.57 59.08
CA GLY A 115 15.05 37.13 59.16
C GLY A 115 15.25 38.08 60.35
N TYR A 116 14.21 38.83 60.71
CA TYR A 116 14.26 39.82 61.80
C TYR A 116 13.90 39.26 63.18
N GLN A 117 13.11 38.19 63.26
CA GLN A 117 12.81 37.52 64.54
C GLN A 117 14.09 37.05 65.23
N ASP A 118 14.18 37.03 66.56
CA ASP A 118 15.36 36.43 67.20
C ASP A 118 15.28 34.90 67.21
N VAL A 119 16.42 34.24 66.97
CA VAL A 119 16.48 32.78 67.06
C VAL A 119 16.36 32.33 68.53
N GLN A 120 15.44 31.39 68.79
CA GLN A 120 15.20 30.85 70.13
C GLN A 120 16.35 29.95 70.61
N GLY A 121 16.86 30.22 71.82
CA GLY A 121 17.77 29.33 72.54
C GLY A 121 17.05 28.19 73.28
N PHE A 122 17.72 27.04 73.41
CA PHE A 122 17.17 25.86 74.09
C PHE A 122 18.10 25.38 75.21
N ALA A 123 17.56 25.20 76.42
CA ALA A 123 18.29 24.59 77.54
C ALA A 123 18.35 23.06 77.47
N GLN A 124 17.41 22.45 76.73
CA GLN A 124 17.34 21.01 76.47
C GLN A 124 16.80 20.76 75.05
N VAL A 125 17.12 19.61 74.48
CA VAL A 125 16.66 19.24 73.13
C VAL A 125 15.14 19.10 73.11
N ARG A 126 14.46 19.83 72.20
CA ARG A 126 13.00 19.71 71.98
C ARG A 126 12.68 19.00 70.67
N ARG A 127 11.67 18.13 70.66
CA ARG A 127 11.22 17.38 69.46
C ARG A 127 9.75 17.59 69.10
N ASP A 128 9.11 18.51 69.81
CA ASP A 128 7.68 18.79 69.82
C ASP A 128 7.38 20.23 69.38
N LEU A 129 8.26 20.84 68.57
CA LEU A 129 8.02 22.19 68.07
C LEU A 129 6.80 22.20 67.15
N THR A 130 6.02 23.29 67.20
CA THR A 130 4.92 23.50 66.25
C THR A 130 5.48 23.91 64.88
N PRO A 131 5.02 23.29 63.78
CA PRO A 131 5.32 23.74 62.41
C PRO A 131 4.86 25.17 62.16
N LEU A 132 5.55 25.87 61.27
CA LEU A 132 5.14 27.20 60.80
C LEU A 132 4.07 27.04 59.72
N SER A 133 3.01 27.84 59.72
CA SER A 133 2.02 27.85 58.62
C SER A 133 2.26 29.05 57.72
N LEU A 134 2.36 28.82 56.40
CA LEU A 134 2.15 29.87 55.41
C LEU A 134 0.68 29.86 55.00
N ASP A 135 -0.02 30.91 55.38
CA ASP A 135 -1.44 31.08 55.09
C ASP A 135 -1.60 31.88 53.79
N ASP A 136 -2.03 31.18 52.74
CA ASP A 136 -2.33 31.65 51.39
C ASP A 136 -1.36 32.70 50.82
N PRO A 137 -0.07 32.37 50.65
CA PRO A 137 0.91 33.35 50.26
C PRO A 137 0.83 33.63 48.75
N GLN A 138 0.37 34.82 48.38
CA GLN A 138 0.07 35.20 46.99
C GLN A 138 1.30 35.79 46.27
N PRO A 139 1.40 35.62 44.94
CA PRO A 139 2.39 36.36 44.15
C PRO A 139 2.06 37.86 44.18
N TYR A 140 3.07 38.69 43.92
CA TYR A 140 2.88 40.14 43.78
C TYR A 140 1.87 40.46 42.68
N GLU A 141 1.02 41.46 42.92
CA GLU A 141 0.13 42.00 41.90
C GLU A 141 0.91 42.85 40.88
N GLY A 142 0.26 43.22 39.77
CA GLY A 142 0.93 43.87 38.65
C GLY A 142 1.67 45.16 39.03
N GLU A 143 1.05 46.02 39.83
CA GLU A 143 1.63 47.30 40.28
C GLU A 143 2.83 47.08 41.21
N ASP A 144 2.74 46.17 42.18
CA ASP A 144 3.85 45.83 43.07
C ASP A 144 5.05 45.23 42.32
N GLN A 145 4.79 44.42 41.28
CA GLN A 145 5.87 43.90 40.42
C GLN A 145 6.57 45.02 39.64
N VAL A 146 5.82 46.03 39.20
CA VAL A 146 6.38 47.21 38.54
C VAL A 146 7.28 48.00 39.50
N GLU A 147 6.85 48.21 40.74
CA GLU A 147 7.69 48.85 41.77
C GLU A 147 9.00 48.08 42.02
N LEU A 148 8.94 46.76 42.11
CA LEU A 148 10.13 45.92 42.27
C LEU A 148 11.12 46.04 41.10
N LEU A 149 10.62 46.23 39.87
CA LEU A 149 11.46 46.45 38.70
C LEU A 149 12.13 47.84 38.73
N TYR A 150 11.43 48.86 39.21
CA TYR A 150 12.03 50.18 39.42
C TYR A 150 13.09 50.16 40.53
N ASP A 151 12.82 49.48 41.64
CA ASP A 151 13.79 49.27 42.71
C ASP A 151 15.04 48.56 42.18
N LEU A 152 14.86 47.48 41.41
CA LEU A 152 15.97 46.77 40.77
C LEU A 152 16.78 47.67 39.85
N PHE A 153 16.10 48.46 39.01
CA PHE A 153 16.77 49.37 38.07
C PHE A 153 17.64 50.39 38.81
N ARG A 154 17.12 50.96 39.90
CA ARG A 154 17.85 51.84 40.80
C ARG A 154 19.03 51.14 41.47
N PHE A 155 18.83 49.91 41.98
CA PHE A 155 19.90 49.12 42.58
C PHE A 155 21.00 48.74 41.58
N CYS A 156 20.66 48.68 40.30
CA CYS A 156 21.57 48.44 39.16
C CYS A 156 22.26 49.72 38.65
N GLY A 157 22.15 50.85 39.37
CA GLY A 157 22.77 52.13 39.02
C GLY A 157 22.16 52.81 37.81
N ASP A 158 20.86 52.60 37.57
CA ASP A 158 20.10 53.12 36.41
C ASP A 158 20.69 52.73 35.04
N LYS A 159 21.49 51.64 35.01
CA LYS A 159 22.12 51.09 33.81
C LYS A 159 21.42 49.80 33.41
N ILE A 160 20.65 49.85 32.32
CA ILE A 160 19.91 48.68 31.81
C ILE A 160 20.85 47.53 31.41
N LYS A 161 22.07 47.84 30.97
CA LYS A 161 23.10 46.83 30.66
C LYS A 161 23.47 45.98 31.88
N ASN A 162 23.42 46.54 33.09
CA ASN A 162 23.69 45.79 34.31
C ASN A 162 22.54 44.83 34.61
N VAL A 163 21.29 45.30 34.50
CA VAL A 163 20.08 44.45 34.64
C VAL A 163 20.11 43.31 33.63
N GLU A 164 20.40 43.61 32.36
CA GLU A 164 20.56 42.62 31.28
C GLU A 164 21.64 41.58 31.61
N GLY A 165 22.82 42.03 32.05
CA GLY A 165 23.94 41.15 32.36
C GLY A 165 23.71 40.24 33.57
N VAL A 166 23.14 40.78 34.65
CA VAL A 166 22.80 39.98 35.84
C VAL A 166 21.70 38.97 35.53
N LEU A 167 20.68 39.35 34.75
CA LEU A 167 19.63 38.44 34.28
C LEU A 167 20.20 37.34 33.37
N ALA A 168 21.12 37.68 32.46
CA ALA A 168 21.75 36.70 31.57
C ALA A 168 22.53 35.63 32.36
N ALA A 169 23.34 36.03 33.34
CA ALA A 169 24.04 35.07 34.21
C ALA A 169 23.07 34.15 34.95
N LEU A 170 21.96 34.71 35.47
CA LEU A 170 20.93 33.95 36.17
C LEU A 170 20.32 32.85 35.27
N ILE A 171 19.96 33.20 34.04
CA ILE A 171 19.33 32.28 33.07
C ILE A 171 20.28 31.16 32.64
N HIS A 172 21.58 31.46 32.54
CA HIS A 172 22.63 30.51 32.20
C HIS A 172 23.11 29.66 33.38
N ASN A 173 22.50 29.79 34.57
CA ASN A 173 22.96 29.18 35.82
C ASN A 173 24.41 29.55 36.19
N GLN A 174 24.92 30.69 35.72
CA GLN A 174 26.19 31.22 36.17
C GLN A 174 25.99 31.90 37.54
N PRO A 175 26.72 31.49 38.60
CA PRO A 175 26.58 32.11 39.91
C PRO A 175 26.90 33.60 39.88
N ILE A 176 26.12 34.39 40.63
CA ILE A 176 26.23 35.84 40.75
C ILE A 176 26.75 36.19 42.14
N ALA A 177 27.87 36.91 42.19
CA ALA A 177 28.45 37.48 43.40
C ALA A 177 28.17 38.99 43.46
N ILE A 178 27.53 39.43 44.53
CA ILE A 178 27.19 40.84 44.76
C ILE A 178 28.12 41.40 45.84
N LEU A 179 28.95 42.37 45.44
CA LEU A 179 29.87 43.09 46.30
C LEU A 179 29.24 44.38 46.83
N ASN A 180 29.74 44.85 47.97
CA ASN A 180 29.41 46.16 48.54
C ASN A 180 27.91 46.45 48.71
N ALA A 181 27.10 45.40 48.87
CA ALA A 181 25.66 45.53 49.07
C ALA A 181 25.33 46.15 50.45
N PRO A 182 24.26 46.95 50.55
CA PRO A 182 23.85 47.58 51.80
C PRO A 182 23.64 46.53 52.90
N GLN A 183 23.94 46.88 54.15
CA GLN A 183 23.68 46.02 55.32
C GLN A 183 22.21 46.09 55.75
N ASN A 184 21.31 45.80 54.81
CA ASN A 184 19.87 45.84 55.02
C ASN A 184 19.24 44.60 54.36
N LEU A 185 18.59 43.75 55.16
CA LEU A 185 18.02 42.50 54.67
C LEU A 185 16.90 42.75 53.64
N THR A 186 16.02 43.70 53.92
CA THR A 186 14.89 44.08 53.05
C THR A 186 15.37 44.48 51.66
N GLN A 187 16.37 45.36 51.56
CA GLN A 187 16.92 45.80 50.27
C GLN A 187 17.55 44.63 49.48
N ARG A 188 18.27 43.74 50.16
CA ARG A 188 18.84 42.53 49.51
C ARG A 188 17.74 41.59 48.99
N LEU A 189 16.66 41.41 49.75
CA LEU A 189 15.50 40.61 49.32
C LEU A 189 14.75 41.28 48.16
N ARG A 190 14.52 42.60 48.20
CA ARG A 190 13.87 43.35 47.10
C ARG A 190 14.68 43.25 45.80
N PHE A 191 16.00 43.28 45.85
CA PHE A 191 16.84 43.05 44.66
C PHE A 191 16.65 41.65 44.07
N ILE A 192 16.63 40.62 44.91
CA ILE A 192 16.36 39.25 44.44
C ILE A 192 14.97 39.18 43.80
N GLN A 193 13.95 39.72 44.47
CA GLN A 193 12.57 39.70 43.98
C GLN A 193 12.41 40.48 42.66
N GLY A 194 13.07 41.63 42.51
CA GLY A 194 13.11 42.38 41.26
C GLY A 194 13.77 41.60 40.13
N LEU A 195 14.87 40.89 40.39
CA LEU A 195 15.47 40.00 39.40
C LEU A 195 14.53 38.86 38.99
N LEU A 196 13.77 38.30 39.93
CA LEU A 196 12.78 37.28 39.65
C LEU A 196 11.57 37.82 38.88
N ALA A 197 11.19 39.09 39.09
CA ALA A 197 10.11 39.73 38.36
C ALA A 197 10.38 39.79 36.84
N LEU A 198 11.64 39.83 36.43
CA LEU A 198 12.07 39.74 35.02
C LEU A 198 11.86 38.35 34.39
N LEU A 199 11.51 37.34 35.17
CA LEU A 199 11.28 35.95 34.72
C LEU A 199 9.80 35.57 34.83
N PRO A 200 9.29 34.67 33.97
CA PRO A 200 7.97 34.09 34.16
C PRO A 200 7.91 33.28 35.46
N VAL A 201 6.78 33.33 36.18
CA VAL A 201 6.58 32.69 37.50
C VAL A 201 7.18 31.27 37.65
N PRO A 202 6.99 30.33 36.69
CA PRO A 202 7.55 28.98 36.79
C PRO A 202 9.08 28.91 36.78
N ALA A 203 9.75 29.90 36.19
CA ALA A 203 11.21 29.98 36.19
C ALA A 203 11.74 30.53 37.52
N ARG A 204 10.95 31.38 38.22
CA ARG A 204 11.34 32.03 39.48
C ARG A 204 11.65 31.03 40.60
N THR A 205 10.92 29.92 40.65
CA THR A 205 10.96 28.96 41.76
C THR A 205 12.25 28.15 41.84
N ASN A 206 13.02 28.09 40.75
CA ASN A 206 14.27 27.32 40.70
C ASN A 206 15.51 28.16 41.06
N ILE A 207 15.34 29.45 41.32
CA ILE A 207 16.44 30.35 41.66
C ILE A 207 16.75 30.28 43.16
N THR A 208 17.99 29.94 43.48
CA THR A 208 18.50 29.87 44.86
C THR A 208 19.35 31.08 45.19
N TRP A 209 19.30 31.54 46.45
CA TRP A 209 19.95 32.79 46.84
C TRP A 209 20.40 32.75 48.31
N ALA A 210 21.39 33.56 48.65
CA ALA A 210 21.84 33.78 50.02
C ALA A 210 22.08 35.27 50.25
N SER A 211 21.37 35.88 51.21
CA SER A 211 21.47 37.31 51.55
C SER A 211 22.81 37.70 52.18
N GLY A 212 23.71 36.74 52.39
CA GLY A 212 25.07 36.94 52.90
C GLY A 212 25.89 35.65 52.87
N THR A 213 27.16 35.71 52.52
CA THR A 213 28.09 34.59 52.68
C THR A 213 29.53 35.09 52.82
N SER A 214 30.27 34.41 53.71
CA SER A 214 31.71 34.60 53.85
C SER A 214 32.51 33.56 53.05
N ASN A 215 31.88 32.48 52.60
CA ASN A 215 32.53 31.43 51.82
C ASN A 215 31.71 31.14 50.55
N PRO A 216 31.87 31.98 49.50
CA PRO A 216 31.08 31.85 48.29
C PRO A 216 31.34 30.57 47.49
N ALA A 217 32.48 29.91 47.66
CA ALA A 217 32.79 28.65 46.98
C ALA A 217 31.99 27.47 47.54
N GLU A 218 31.73 27.45 48.86
CA GLU A 218 31.01 26.36 49.52
C GLU A 218 29.49 26.55 49.55
N THR A 219 28.98 27.77 49.39
CA THR A 219 27.53 28.04 49.37
C THR A 219 26.92 27.69 48.00
N LEU A 220 26.03 26.70 47.96
CA LEU A 220 25.39 26.19 46.73
C LEU A 220 24.15 27.01 46.29
N THR A 221 24.28 28.34 46.19
CA THR A 221 23.23 29.24 45.69
C THR A 221 23.63 29.93 44.39
N GLN A 222 22.65 30.37 43.59
CA GLN A 222 22.92 31.14 42.37
C GLN A 222 23.27 32.58 42.70
N ILE A 223 22.50 33.25 43.56
CA ILE A 223 22.75 34.64 43.97
C ILE A 223 23.43 34.67 45.34
N LYS A 224 24.56 35.37 45.46
CA LYS A 224 25.38 35.43 46.69
C LYS A 224 25.78 36.87 47.02
N PHE A 225 25.36 37.37 48.17
CA PHE A 225 25.86 38.65 48.69
C PHE A 225 27.11 38.40 49.55
N LEU A 226 28.24 39.03 49.24
CA LEU A 226 29.52 38.71 49.89
C LEU A 226 29.82 39.63 51.09
N TYR A 227 30.42 39.06 52.15
CA TYR A 227 30.93 39.80 53.30
C TYR A 227 32.44 40.05 53.18
N ASN A 228 32.84 41.12 52.48
CA ASN A 228 34.25 41.55 52.33
C ASN A 228 35.22 40.40 51.97
N THR A 229 34.77 39.44 51.15
CA THR A 229 35.56 38.30 50.68
C THR A 229 35.81 38.39 49.18
N PRO A 230 36.95 37.86 48.69
CA PRO A 230 37.23 37.85 47.26
C PRO A 230 36.19 37.01 46.52
N SER A 231 35.70 37.53 45.40
CA SER A 231 34.78 36.78 44.54
C SER A 231 35.50 35.60 43.88
N PRO A 232 34.87 34.42 43.77
CA PRO A 232 35.44 33.33 42.97
C PRO A 232 35.51 33.70 41.48
N ALA A 233 36.45 33.08 40.75
CA ALA A 233 36.71 33.39 39.35
C ALA A 233 35.56 33.03 38.38
N ASP A 234 34.76 32.02 38.73
CA ASP A 234 33.68 31.49 37.89
C ASP A 234 32.34 32.26 38.02
N HIS A 235 32.29 33.28 38.88
CA HIS A 235 31.09 34.04 39.18
C HIS A 235 30.99 35.31 38.32
N LEU A 236 29.79 35.69 37.92
CA LEU A 236 29.52 37.06 37.49
C LEU A 236 29.57 37.97 38.73
N VAL A 237 30.36 39.04 38.67
CA VAL A 237 30.59 39.94 39.80
C VAL A 237 29.92 41.29 39.54
N TYR A 238 28.95 41.61 40.39
CA TYR A 238 28.25 42.88 40.39
C TYR A 238 28.64 43.71 41.63
N ASP A 239 29.20 44.89 41.44
CA ASP A 239 29.46 45.85 42.52
C ASP A 239 28.25 46.76 42.69
N TRP A 240 27.52 46.56 43.80
CA TRP A 240 26.31 47.33 44.09
C TRP A 240 26.61 48.81 44.33
N ALA A 241 27.70 49.13 45.03
CA ALA A 241 28.01 50.51 45.39
C ALA A 241 28.45 51.34 44.18
N GLN A 242 29.18 50.72 43.26
CA GLN A 242 29.62 51.37 42.02
C GLN A 242 28.57 51.29 40.90
N GLY A 243 27.62 50.35 40.99
CA GLY A 243 26.64 50.11 39.94
C GLY A 243 27.30 49.59 38.67
N GLU A 244 28.20 48.61 38.79
CA GLU A 244 29.00 48.11 37.66
C GLU A 244 29.20 46.58 37.70
N LEU A 245 29.27 45.98 36.50
CA LEU A 245 29.69 44.60 36.31
C LEU A 245 31.21 44.57 36.12
N LEU A 246 31.92 43.85 36.99
CA LEU A 246 33.39 43.80 36.98
C LEU A 246 33.95 42.80 35.96
N ASN A 247 33.10 41.90 35.45
CA ASN A 247 33.42 40.95 34.38
C ASN A 247 32.24 40.83 33.39
N ALA A 248 32.55 40.34 32.19
CA ALA A 248 31.58 40.28 31.10
C ALA A 248 30.49 39.21 31.34
N PRO A 249 29.20 39.56 31.22
CA PRO A 249 28.10 38.60 31.32
C PRO A 249 28.01 37.69 30.08
N PRO A 250 27.38 36.51 30.19
CA PRO A 250 27.15 35.63 29.05
C PRO A 250 26.16 36.28 28.07
N PRO A 251 26.31 36.05 26.75
CA PRO A 251 25.37 36.58 25.77
C PRO A 251 24.06 35.79 25.83
N ASP A 252 22.95 36.49 26.11
CA ASP A 252 21.62 35.88 26.12
C ASP A 252 20.62 36.74 25.33
N LYS A 253 19.71 36.08 24.62
CA LYS A 253 18.74 36.74 23.73
C LYS A 253 17.46 37.11 24.47
N TYR A 254 17.09 36.36 25.50
CA TYR A 254 15.91 36.65 26.31
C TYR A 254 16.12 37.91 27.17
N SER A 255 17.25 38.01 27.85
CA SER A 255 17.65 39.18 28.64
C SER A 255 17.68 40.44 27.80
N LYS A 256 18.21 40.40 26.57
CA LYS A 256 18.13 41.50 25.60
C LYS A 256 16.70 41.90 25.28
N PHE A 257 15.83 40.91 25.04
CA PHE A 257 14.43 41.15 24.75
C PHE A 257 13.70 41.79 25.94
N ILE A 258 13.81 41.25 27.16
CA ILE A 258 13.20 41.82 28.36
C ILE A 258 13.78 43.20 28.69
N ALA A 259 15.10 43.38 28.55
CA ALA A 259 15.74 44.68 28.72
C ALA A 259 15.22 45.71 27.71
N SER A 260 14.87 45.30 26.48
CA SER A 260 14.24 46.17 25.49
C SER A 260 12.81 46.57 25.87
N GLN A 261 12.05 45.69 26.53
CA GLN A 261 10.73 46.02 27.07
C GLN A 261 10.85 46.96 28.27
N LEU A 262 11.78 46.68 29.20
CA LEU A 262 12.04 47.52 30.37
C LEU A 262 12.48 48.95 29.99
N ARG A 263 13.16 49.12 28.85
CA ARG A 263 13.49 50.44 28.27
C ARG A 263 12.27 51.26 27.92
N LEU A 264 11.19 50.60 27.52
CA LEU A 264 9.94 51.23 27.13
C LEU A 264 9.08 51.48 28.37
N ASP A 265 8.76 50.41 29.11
CA ASP A 265 7.92 50.45 30.30
C ASP A 265 8.10 49.17 31.14
N ALA A 266 8.17 49.31 32.47
CA ALA A 266 8.20 48.17 33.39
C ALA A 266 6.90 47.33 33.32
N SER A 267 5.76 47.95 33.03
CA SER A 267 4.47 47.27 32.88
C SER A 267 4.49 46.27 31.73
N LEU A 268 5.16 46.61 30.62
CA LEU A 268 5.33 45.70 29.47
C LEU A 268 6.12 44.45 29.83
N VAL A 269 7.09 44.55 30.76
CA VAL A 269 7.82 43.38 31.25
C VAL A 269 6.89 42.45 32.02
N VAL A 270 6.03 42.99 32.89
CA VAL A 270 5.06 42.20 33.65
C VAL A 270 4.08 41.50 32.71
N GLU A 271 3.50 42.21 31.75
CA GLU A 271 2.61 41.63 30.74
C GLU A 271 3.30 40.55 29.90
N THR A 272 4.54 40.81 29.47
CA THR A 272 5.34 39.89 28.65
C THR A 272 5.70 38.62 29.41
N THR A 273 6.11 38.73 30.68
CA THR A 273 6.47 37.55 31.49
C THR A 273 5.26 36.66 31.78
N VAL A 274 4.06 37.25 31.87
CA VAL A 274 2.80 36.50 31.99
C VAL A 274 2.46 35.81 30.66
N SER A 275 2.55 36.51 29.53
CA SER A 275 2.15 35.97 28.22
C SER A 275 3.02 34.78 27.77
N ILE A 276 4.33 34.83 28.04
CA ILE A 276 5.27 33.77 27.66
C ILE A 276 5.28 32.56 28.60
N ALA A 277 4.67 32.67 29.78
CA ALA A 277 4.79 31.66 30.84
C ALA A 277 4.33 30.27 30.38
N LYS A 278 3.18 30.18 29.67
CA LYS A 278 2.66 28.90 29.17
C LYS A 278 3.63 28.23 28.19
N THR A 279 4.18 29.00 27.26
CA THR A 279 5.14 28.53 26.25
C THR A 279 6.44 28.08 26.91
N ALA A 280 6.95 28.86 27.88
CA ALA A 280 8.17 28.53 28.61
C ALA A 280 8.01 27.24 29.43
N ILE A 281 6.87 27.02 30.11
CA ILE A 281 6.57 25.76 30.82
C ILE A 281 6.58 24.59 29.86
N TRP A 282 5.85 24.71 28.75
CA TRP A 282 5.71 23.62 27.79
C TRP A 282 7.07 23.19 27.20
N ARG A 283 7.97 24.15 26.95
CA ARG A 283 9.36 23.90 26.52
C ARG A 283 10.20 23.29 27.64
N ALA A 284 10.11 23.80 28.86
CA ALA A 284 10.83 23.24 30.02
C ALA A 284 10.42 21.78 30.31
N MET A 285 9.14 21.41 30.13
CA MET A 285 8.67 20.03 30.26
C MET A 285 9.34 19.06 29.26
N ARG A 286 9.87 19.59 28.14
CA ARG A 286 10.64 18.81 27.15
C ARG A 286 12.13 18.71 27.47
N LYS A 287 12.53 19.04 28.70
CA LYS A 287 13.92 19.03 29.19
C LYS A 287 14.85 19.98 28.42
N GLU A 288 14.31 21.01 27.78
CA GLU A 288 15.11 22.11 27.22
C GLU A 288 15.72 22.93 28.38
N SER A 289 16.90 23.53 28.17
CA SER A 289 17.52 24.42 29.16
C SER A 289 16.67 25.68 29.36
N LEU A 290 16.72 26.30 30.55
CA LEU A 290 15.96 27.51 30.85
C LEU A 290 16.22 28.62 29.81
N ALA A 291 17.50 28.82 29.44
CA ALA A 291 17.90 29.78 28.40
C ALA A 291 17.21 29.52 27.06
N GLN A 292 17.19 28.26 26.60
CA GLN A 292 16.57 27.91 25.33
C GLN A 292 15.04 28.06 25.38
N ALA A 293 14.41 27.62 26.47
CA ALA A 293 12.97 27.73 26.66
C ALA A 293 12.50 29.19 26.64
N LEU A 294 13.20 30.07 27.37
CA LEU A 294 12.91 31.51 27.40
C LEU A 294 13.21 32.22 26.07
N TYR A 295 14.28 31.83 25.38
CA TYR A 295 14.58 32.36 24.05
C TYR A 295 13.47 32.02 23.04
N VAL A 296 13.01 30.77 22.98
CA VAL A 296 11.93 30.39 22.05
C VAL A 296 10.62 31.10 22.42
N ALA A 297 10.32 31.21 23.72
CA ALA A 297 9.10 31.86 24.18
C ALA A 297 9.09 33.38 23.89
N SER A 298 10.21 34.07 24.08
CA SER A 298 10.35 35.49 23.71
C SER A 298 10.29 35.72 22.21
N ARG A 299 10.94 34.84 21.41
CA ARG A 299 10.85 34.91 19.95
C ARG A 299 9.41 34.74 19.48
N ARG A 300 8.65 33.82 20.08
CA ARG A 300 7.23 33.63 19.79
C ARG A 300 6.40 34.86 20.16
N ALA A 301 6.61 35.46 21.33
CA ALA A 301 5.88 36.65 21.74
C ALA A 301 6.07 37.83 20.75
N ALA A 302 7.28 37.98 20.21
CA ALA A 302 7.55 38.97 19.17
C ALA A 302 6.73 38.69 17.89
N VAL A 303 6.59 37.42 17.49
CA VAL A 303 5.73 37.04 16.35
C VAL A 303 4.25 37.23 16.67
N ASP A 304 3.80 36.88 17.87
CA ASP A 304 2.41 37.07 18.31
C ASP A 304 2.02 38.56 18.21
N SER A 305 2.89 39.46 18.69
CA SER A 305 2.68 40.91 18.59
C SER A 305 2.69 41.41 17.14
N ALA A 306 3.62 40.93 16.31
CA ALA A 306 3.67 41.30 14.90
C ALA A 306 2.40 40.88 14.14
N VAL A 307 1.93 39.65 14.36
CA VAL A 307 0.72 39.11 13.74
C VAL A 307 -0.53 39.85 14.23
N GLN A 308 -0.66 40.13 15.52
CA GLN A 308 -1.79 40.90 16.07
C GLN A 308 -1.87 42.32 15.50
N ASN A 309 -0.72 42.95 15.29
CA ASN A 309 -0.63 44.30 14.76
C ASN A 309 -0.57 44.37 13.21
N ASN A 310 -0.79 43.23 12.52
CA ASN A 310 -0.69 43.11 11.06
C ASN A 310 0.67 43.57 10.48
N GLN A 311 1.75 43.46 11.25
CA GLN A 311 3.12 43.78 10.82
C GLN A 311 3.77 42.56 10.14
N PRO A 312 4.69 42.75 9.18
CA PRO A 312 5.39 41.65 8.53
C PRO A 312 6.17 40.79 9.53
N ALA A 313 5.89 39.48 9.52
CA ALA A 313 6.61 38.49 10.32
C ALA A 313 7.27 37.43 9.41
N ASP A 314 8.27 36.74 9.95
CA ASP A 314 8.94 35.65 9.26
C ASP A 314 7.96 34.49 8.99
N ARG A 315 7.67 34.24 7.72
CA ARG A 315 6.65 33.29 7.25
C ARG A 315 6.97 31.85 7.61
N GLU A 316 8.25 31.46 7.57
CA GLU A 316 8.67 30.12 7.97
C GLU A 316 8.38 29.89 9.45
N LEU A 317 8.71 30.89 10.27
CA LEU A 317 8.47 30.85 11.70
C LEU A 317 6.97 30.85 12.05
N VAL A 318 6.17 31.69 11.39
CA VAL A 318 4.71 31.74 11.57
C VAL A 318 4.08 30.38 11.22
N ALA A 319 4.47 29.79 10.09
CA ALA A 319 3.99 28.47 9.67
C ALA A 319 4.43 27.36 10.65
N ALA A 320 5.67 27.39 11.14
CA ALA A 320 6.17 26.43 12.12
C ALA A 320 5.41 26.51 13.45
N ILE A 321 5.14 27.72 13.95
CA ILE A 321 4.37 27.93 15.19
C ILE A 321 2.94 27.41 15.02
N LEU A 322 2.26 27.79 13.92
CA LEU A 322 0.88 27.37 13.65
C LEU A 322 0.76 25.84 13.55
N ARG A 323 1.79 25.15 13.02
CA ARG A 323 1.82 23.70 12.88
C ARG A 323 2.10 22.97 14.20
N GLN A 324 3.01 23.47 15.03
CA GLN A 324 3.65 22.67 16.09
C GLN A 324 3.36 23.12 17.52
N ASP A 325 2.91 24.36 17.75
CA ASP A 325 2.78 24.90 19.11
C ASP A 325 1.35 24.69 19.65
N PRO A 326 1.17 23.78 20.63
CA PRO A 326 -0.15 23.52 21.21
C PRO A 326 -0.61 24.62 22.18
N THR A 327 0.27 25.53 22.56
CA THR A 327 -0.05 26.62 23.50
C THR A 327 -0.56 27.88 22.80
N LEU A 328 -0.77 27.81 21.48
CA LEU A 328 -1.44 28.85 20.70
C LEU A 328 -2.97 28.76 20.87
N ALA A 329 -3.59 29.83 21.36
CA ALA A 329 -5.04 29.93 21.50
C ALA A 329 -5.75 29.95 20.13
N ASP A 330 -7.02 29.53 20.07
CA ASP A 330 -7.75 29.41 18.80
C ASP A 330 -7.92 30.76 18.08
N GLU A 331 -8.15 31.84 18.82
CA GLU A 331 -8.20 33.21 18.26
C GLU A 331 -6.88 33.59 17.58
N MET A 332 -5.75 33.25 18.21
CA MET A 332 -4.43 33.50 17.63
C MET A 332 -4.14 32.62 16.42
N ARG A 333 -4.63 31.37 16.40
CA ARG A 333 -4.52 30.49 15.21
C ARG A 333 -5.20 31.12 13.99
N VAL A 334 -6.35 31.75 14.19
CA VAL A 334 -7.05 32.48 13.12
C VAL A 334 -6.20 33.65 12.61
N LEU A 335 -5.63 34.46 13.50
CA LEU A 335 -4.77 35.58 13.09
C LEU A 335 -3.51 35.12 12.34
N TYR A 336 -2.87 34.04 12.81
CA TYR A 336 -1.71 33.43 12.12
C TYR A 336 -2.07 32.93 10.72
N ALA A 337 -3.19 32.21 10.58
CA ALA A 337 -3.66 31.74 9.28
C ALA A 337 -3.99 32.91 8.34
N ARG A 338 -4.69 33.93 8.84
CA ARG A 338 -5.00 35.14 8.05
C ARG A 338 -3.77 35.88 7.58
N HIS A 339 -2.76 35.98 8.44
CA HIS A 339 -1.48 36.59 8.13
C HIS A 339 -0.78 35.84 6.98
N LEU A 340 -0.66 34.51 7.07
CA LEU A 340 -0.04 33.70 6.01
C LEU A 340 -0.79 33.82 4.67
N VAL A 341 -2.13 33.81 4.68
CA VAL A 341 -2.94 33.98 3.45
C VAL A 341 -2.76 35.37 2.86
N ALA A 342 -2.83 36.42 3.68
CA ALA A 342 -2.66 37.80 3.21
C ALA A 342 -1.31 38.00 2.52
N PHE A 343 -0.23 37.52 3.13
CA PHE A 343 1.12 37.62 2.55
C PHE A 343 1.26 36.78 1.28
N THR A 344 0.67 35.59 1.22
CA THR A 344 0.73 34.73 0.03
C THR A 344 -0.02 35.36 -1.15
N LEU A 345 -1.20 35.95 -0.90
CA LEU A 345 -1.98 36.62 -1.94
C LEU A 345 -1.33 37.93 -2.41
N ALA A 346 -0.71 38.70 -1.51
CA ALA A 346 -0.11 39.98 -1.83
C ALA A 346 1.24 39.86 -2.57
N LEU A 347 2.06 38.88 -2.20
CA LEU A 347 3.43 38.76 -2.75
C LEU A 347 3.53 37.74 -3.88
N ASN A 348 2.58 36.80 -4.02
CA ASN A 348 2.67 35.65 -4.94
C ASN A 348 3.98 34.82 -4.84
N ASP A 349 4.86 35.13 -3.90
CA ASP A 349 6.15 34.48 -3.65
C ASP A 349 6.04 33.50 -2.48
N GLN A 350 6.59 32.29 -2.64
CA GLN A 350 6.70 31.24 -1.61
C GLN A 350 5.35 30.78 -1.00
N PRO A 351 4.43 30.18 -1.79
CA PRO A 351 3.14 29.67 -1.29
C PRO A 351 3.27 28.48 -0.34
N GLU A 352 4.46 27.86 -0.25
CA GLU A 352 4.73 26.68 0.58
C GLU A 352 4.49 26.89 2.08
N HIS A 353 4.67 28.11 2.58
CA HIS A 353 4.43 28.41 3.99
C HIS A 353 2.92 28.39 4.35
N ALA A 354 2.05 28.57 3.35
CA ALA A 354 0.60 28.51 3.53
C ALA A 354 0.04 27.07 3.52
N ASP A 355 0.84 26.07 3.12
CA ASP A 355 0.41 24.66 3.04
C ASP A 355 0.06 24.04 4.41
N VAL A 356 0.41 24.71 5.52
CA VAL A 356 0.00 24.31 6.88
C VAL A 356 -1.49 24.52 7.11
N ILE A 357 -2.06 25.56 6.50
CA ILE A 357 -3.40 26.04 6.84
C ILE A 357 -4.48 24.98 6.65
N PRO A 358 -4.52 24.21 5.56
CA PRO A 358 -5.61 23.27 5.35
C PRO A 358 -5.60 22.11 6.35
N LEU A 359 -4.41 21.68 6.79
CA LEU A 359 -4.27 20.67 7.85
C LEU A 359 -4.81 21.20 9.18
N VAL A 360 -4.50 22.46 9.51
CA VAL A 360 -4.98 23.10 10.75
C VAL A 360 -6.48 23.39 10.68
N ALA A 361 -6.98 23.81 9.52
CA ALA A 361 -8.40 24.05 9.27
C ALA A 361 -9.24 22.77 9.38
N ALA A 362 -8.69 21.60 9.04
CA ALA A 362 -9.36 20.32 9.27
C ALA A 362 -9.57 20.00 10.77
N ALA A 363 -8.66 20.49 11.63
CA ALA A 363 -8.76 20.31 13.08
C ALA A 363 -9.48 21.47 13.80
N ASN A 364 -9.64 22.63 13.17
CA ASN A 364 -10.23 23.82 13.76
C ASN A 364 -11.15 24.56 12.77
N SER A 365 -12.47 24.49 13.02
CA SER A 365 -13.50 25.07 12.16
C SER A 365 -13.42 26.60 12.07
N SER A 366 -13.03 27.29 13.15
CA SER A 366 -12.91 28.76 13.15
C SER A 366 -11.83 29.25 12.18
N VAL A 367 -10.73 28.49 12.05
CA VAL A 367 -9.66 28.78 11.09
C VAL A 367 -10.17 28.55 9.66
N ALA A 368 -10.90 27.46 9.44
CA ALA A 368 -11.49 27.16 8.13
C ALA A 368 -12.44 28.28 7.66
N GLU A 369 -13.37 28.70 8.51
CA GLU A 369 -14.33 29.78 8.22
C GLU A 369 -13.64 31.11 7.93
N ALA A 370 -12.69 31.49 8.79
CA ALA A 370 -11.97 32.76 8.64
C ALA A 370 -11.14 32.82 7.35
N VAL A 371 -10.45 31.73 6.99
CA VAL A 371 -9.65 31.64 5.76
C VAL A 371 -10.56 31.60 4.53
N MET A 372 -11.65 30.83 4.56
CA MET A 372 -12.60 30.80 3.45
C MET A 372 -13.21 32.18 3.18
N GLN A 373 -13.56 32.92 4.23
CA GLN A 373 -14.06 34.29 4.08
C GLN A 373 -13.02 35.21 3.47
N GLN A 374 -11.78 35.17 3.95
CA GLN A 374 -10.69 35.99 3.41
C GLN A 374 -10.40 35.70 1.93
N LEU A 375 -10.45 34.42 1.51
CA LEU A 375 -10.30 34.06 0.10
C LEU A 375 -11.46 34.57 -0.76
N ARG A 376 -12.70 34.54 -0.26
CA ARG A 376 -13.86 35.14 -0.96
C ARG A 376 -13.74 36.65 -1.09
N ASP A 377 -13.27 37.32 -0.04
CA ASP A 377 -13.03 38.77 -0.07
C ASP A 377 -11.92 39.11 -1.08
N ALA A 378 -10.86 38.31 -1.16
CA ALA A 378 -9.80 38.46 -2.17
C ALA A 378 -10.30 38.24 -3.61
N LEU A 379 -11.24 37.31 -3.81
CA LEU A 379 -11.91 37.15 -5.11
C LEU A 379 -12.72 38.41 -5.49
N ALA A 380 -13.40 39.04 -4.53
CA ALA A 380 -14.12 40.29 -4.77
C ALA A 380 -13.21 41.49 -5.08
N GLN A 381 -11.95 41.45 -4.62
CA GLN A 381 -10.93 42.48 -4.82
C GLN A 381 -10.04 42.26 -6.06
N ASP A 382 -10.48 41.42 -7.01
CA ASP A 382 -9.86 41.19 -8.32
C ASP A 382 -8.51 40.44 -8.32
N HIS A 383 -8.34 39.48 -7.39
CA HIS A 383 -7.20 38.54 -7.38
C HIS A 383 -7.58 37.07 -7.68
N PRO A 384 -8.33 36.76 -8.76
CA PRO A 384 -8.85 35.40 -8.99
C PRO A 384 -7.76 34.37 -9.32
N LEU A 385 -6.68 34.77 -10.00
CA LEU A 385 -5.61 33.85 -10.40
C LEU A 385 -4.74 33.40 -9.21
N SER A 386 -4.39 34.32 -8.30
CA SER A 386 -3.61 34.00 -7.09
C SER A 386 -4.36 33.04 -6.18
N VAL A 387 -5.67 33.26 -5.99
CA VAL A 387 -6.52 32.35 -5.22
C VAL A 387 -6.61 30.98 -5.90
N LEU A 388 -6.79 30.94 -7.22
CA LEU A 388 -6.86 29.67 -7.96
C LEU A 388 -5.56 28.85 -7.81
N ASN A 389 -4.40 29.47 -8.00
CA ASN A 389 -3.10 28.79 -7.87
C ASN A 389 -2.88 28.24 -6.46
N LEU A 390 -3.27 29.00 -5.43
CA LEU A 390 -3.20 28.53 -4.04
C LEU A 390 -4.13 27.34 -3.79
N MET A 391 -5.37 27.37 -4.31
CA MET A 391 -6.32 26.27 -4.14
C MET A 391 -5.90 25.01 -4.88
N GLN A 392 -5.37 25.12 -6.11
CA GLN A 392 -4.85 23.97 -6.85
C GLN A 392 -3.75 23.27 -6.07
N ARG A 393 -2.77 24.04 -5.57
CA ARG A 393 -1.69 23.53 -4.73
C ARG A 393 -2.23 22.85 -3.48
N TRP A 394 -3.18 23.47 -2.77
CA TRP A 394 -3.77 22.89 -1.57
C TRP A 394 -4.47 21.56 -1.88
N VAL A 395 -5.30 21.47 -2.92
CA VAL A 395 -6.04 20.25 -3.26
C VAL A 395 -5.11 19.08 -3.62
N GLU A 396 -3.94 19.35 -4.20
CA GLU A 396 -2.92 18.33 -4.47
C GLU A 396 -2.31 17.74 -3.17
N HIS A 397 -2.11 18.57 -2.14
CA HIS A 397 -1.31 18.22 -0.95
C HIS A 397 -2.15 17.80 0.28
N ILE A 398 -3.48 17.81 0.21
CA ILE A 398 -4.40 17.51 1.33
C ILE A 398 -5.13 16.17 1.12
N PRO A 399 -5.50 15.44 2.20
CA PRO A 399 -6.42 14.32 2.12
C PRO A 399 -7.78 14.67 1.50
N GLN A 400 -8.35 13.76 0.70
CA GLN A 400 -9.62 13.96 -0.04
C GLN A 400 -10.82 14.33 0.85
N THR A 401 -10.84 13.97 2.14
CA THR A 401 -11.94 14.28 3.05
C THR A 401 -12.06 15.77 3.37
N SER A 402 -10.99 16.54 3.16
CA SER A 402 -10.92 17.96 3.54
C SER A 402 -10.91 18.90 2.33
N THR A 403 -11.13 18.39 1.11
CA THR A 403 -11.00 19.17 -0.14
C THR A 403 -12.29 19.92 -0.53
N GLN A 404 -13.48 19.48 -0.11
CA GLN A 404 -14.76 19.98 -0.64
C GLN A 404 -14.93 21.50 -0.55
N GLY A 405 -14.61 22.11 0.60
CA GLY A 405 -14.71 23.57 0.78
C GLY A 405 -13.75 24.36 -0.11
N TRP A 406 -12.52 23.84 -0.29
CA TRP A 406 -11.49 24.46 -1.13
C TRP A 406 -11.79 24.33 -2.62
N VAL A 407 -12.35 23.20 -3.06
CA VAL A 407 -12.76 22.98 -4.45
C VAL A 407 -13.82 23.99 -4.88
N GLN A 408 -14.80 24.30 -4.03
CA GLN A 408 -15.81 25.32 -4.34
C GLN A 408 -15.19 26.71 -4.56
N ILE A 409 -14.22 27.10 -3.75
CA ILE A 409 -13.49 28.37 -3.91
C ILE A 409 -12.65 28.34 -5.19
N ALA A 410 -11.99 27.22 -5.50
CA ALA A 410 -11.24 27.05 -6.75
C ALA A 410 -12.15 27.20 -7.99
N HIS A 411 -13.36 26.63 -7.95
CA HIS A 411 -14.32 26.75 -9.06
C HIS A 411 -14.82 28.18 -9.24
N LEU A 412 -15.08 28.90 -8.14
CA LEU A 412 -15.46 30.31 -8.17
C LEU A 412 -14.32 31.16 -8.75
N ALA A 413 -13.09 30.95 -8.26
CA ALA A 413 -11.89 31.62 -8.74
C ALA A 413 -11.67 31.41 -10.24
N ALA A 414 -11.76 30.17 -10.71
CA ALA A 414 -11.63 29.81 -12.13
C ALA A 414 -12.69 30.50 -13.00
N THR A 415 -13.95 30.50 -12.54
CA THR A 415 -15.05 31.13 -13.29
C THR A 415 -14.88 32.64 -13.38
N GLN A 416 -14.47 33.28 -12.28
CA GLN A 416 -14.24 34.72 -12.24
C GLN A 416 -13.01 35.13 -13.05
N HIS A 417 -11.94 34.33 -13.04
CA HIS A 417 -10.76 34.56 -13.87
C HIS A 417 -11.11 34.53 -15.36
N VAL A 418 -11.86 33.51 -15.81
CA VAL A 418 -12.31 33.44 -17.22
C VAL A 418 -13.21 34.61 -17.58
N LYS A 419 -14.10 35.03 -16.67
CA LYS A 419 -14.96 36.20 -16.90
C LYS A 419 -14.15 37.48 -17.06
N SER A 420 -13.17 37.73 -16.17
CA SER A 420 -12.26 38.88 -16.27
C SER A 420 -11.50 38.88 -17.60
N LEU A 421 -10.93 37.73 -18.03
CA LEU A 421 -10.24 37.62 -19.31
C LEU A 421 -11.15 37.88 -20.52
N LEU A 422 -12.44 37.51 -20.43
CA LEU A 422 -13.43 37.78 -21.47
C LEU A 422 -13.83 39.26 -21.51
N ASP A 423 -14.03 39.88 -20.35
CA ASP A 423 -14.36 41.31 -20.22
C ASP A 423 -13.19 42.17 -20.77
N ASP A 424 -11.94 41.72 -20.59
CA ASP A 424 -10.72 42.36 -21.13
C ASP A 424 -10.44 42.02 -22.61
N GLY A 425 -11.25 41.17 -23.25
CA GLY A 425 -11.09 40.77 -24.65
C GLY A 425 -9.87 39.86 -24.94
N GLN A 426 -9.29 39.23 -23.92
CA GLN A 426 -8.05 38.44 -24.03
C GLN A 426 -8.32 36.97 -24.42
N VAL A 427 -8.92 36.74 -25.60
CA VAL A 427 -9.39 35.41 -26.02
C VAL A 427 -8.27 34.36 -26.09
N SER A 428 -7.04 34.76 -26.44
CA SER A 428 -5.88 33.84 -26.46
C SER A 428 -5.52 33.29 -25.07
N GLN A 429 -5.71 34.09 -24.01
CA GLN A 429 -5.47 33.64 -22.64
C GLN A 429 -6.59 32.73 -22.15
N VAL A 430 -7.85 33.02 -22.53
CA VAL A 430 -8.99 32.12 -22.27
C VAL A 430 -8.76 30.74 -22.89
N LEU A 431 -8.29 30.68 -24.14
CA LEU A 431 -7.95 29.41 -24.80
C LEU A 431 -6.86 28.63 -24.05
N THR A 432 -5.80 29.33 -23.63
CA THR A 432 -4.69 28.73 -22.87
C THR A 432 -5.19 28.18 -21.53
N PHE A 433 -6.02 28.94 -20.84
CA PHE A 433 -6.63 28.54 -19.58
C PHE A 433 -7.54 27.31 -19.73
N LEU A 434 -8.47 27.34 -20.68
CA LEU A 434 -9.38 26.21 -20.94
C LEU A 434 -8.64 24.93 -21.33
N HIS A 435 -7.51 25.05 -22.04
CA HIS A 435 -6.66 23.91 -22.34
C HIS A 435 -5.99 23.36 -21.07
N SER A 436 -5.50 24.24 -20.17
CA SER A 436 -4.89 23.83 -18.90
C SER A 436 -5.87 23.04 -18.02
N VAL A 437 -7.17 23.38 -18.03
CA VAL A 437 -8.22 22.67 -17.26
C VAL A 437 -8.27 21.18 -17.60
N THR A 438 -7.92 20.79 -18.84
CA THR A 438 -7.89 19.38 -19.24
C THR A 438 -6.80 18.55 -18.58
N THR A 439 -5.83 19.20 -17.94
CA THR A 439 -4.66 18.60 -17.26
C THR A 439 -4.73 18.69 -15.74
N TRP A 440 -5.80 19.28 -15.18
CA TRP A 440 -5.95 19.44 -13.74
C TRP A 440 -6.19 18.11 -13.02
N ASP A 441 -5.80 18.05 -11.74
CA ASP A 441 -6.00 16.88 -10.88
C ASP A 441 -7.49 16.52 -10.76
N ALA A 442 -7.79 15.21 -10.79
CA ALA A 442 -9.16 14.70 -10.69
C ALA A 442 -9.88 15.12 -9.39
N ARG A 443 -9.14 15.40 -8.30
CA ARG A 443 -9.67 15.89 -7.02
C ARG A 443 -10.30 17.27 -7.10
N LEU A 444 -10.02 18.03 -8.17
CA LEU A 444 -10.67 19.32 -8.42
C LEU A 444 -12.08 19.18 -9.00
N HIS A 445 -12.58 17.96 -9.25
CA HIS A 445 -13.92 17.71 -9.78
C HIS A 445 -14.21 18.56 -11.03
N VAL A 446 -13.31 18.48 -12.01
CA VAL A 446 -13.35 19.27 -13.24
C VAL A 446 -14.68 19.08 -13.98
N GLU A 447 -15.31 17.90 -13.86
CA GLU A 447 -16.65 17.64 -14.41
C GLU A 447 -17.74 18.60 -13.90
N GLU A 448 -17.63 19.14 -12.69
CA GLU A 448 -18.59 20.10 -12.13
C GLU A 448 -18.32 21.54 -12.56
N LEU A 449 -17.04 21.88 -12.81
CA LEU A 449 -16.59 23.21 -13.22
C LEU A 449 -16.86 23.48 -14.70
N VAL A 450 -16.58 22.50 -15.57
CA VAL A 450 -16.64 22.67 -17.04
C VAL A 450 -18.01 23.19 -17.51
N PRO A 451 -19.18 22.68 -17.06
CA PRO A 451 -20.47 23.24 -17.45
C PRO A 451 -20.62 24.74 -17.16
N ARG A 452 -20.06 25.22 -16.04
CA ARG A 452 -20.10 26.64 -15.64
C ARG A 452 -19.16 27.48 -16.49
N LEU A 453 -17.94 27.00 -16.76
CA LEU A 453 -17.01 27.69 -17.65
C LEU A 453 -17.59 27.78 -19.08
N MET A 454 -18.19 26.70 -19.57
CA MET A 454 -18.81 26.67 -20.88
C MET A 454 -19.96 27.67 -20.99
N SER A 455 -20.83 27.80 -19.98
CA SER A 455 -21.95 28.75 -20.05
C SER A 455 -21.48 30.21 -20.08
N VAL A 456 -20.36 30.53 -19.44
CA VAL A 456 -19.74 31.87 -19.46
C VAL A 456 -19.10 32.17 -20.82
N VAL A 457 -18.46 31.18 -21.45
CA VAL A 457 -17.71 31.35 -22.71
C VAL A 457 -18.61 31.27 -23.95
N LEU A 458 -19.70 30.49 -23.90
CA LEU A 458 -20.58 30.21 -25.04
C LEU A 458 -21.10 31.46 -25.79
N PRO A 459 -21.52 32.56 -25.13
CA PRO A 459 -22.00 33.75 -25.82
C PRO A 459 -20.96 34.41 -26.75
N MET A 460 -19.67 34.23 -26.48
CA MET A 460 -18.57 34.83 -27.26
C MET A 460 -18.10 33.95 -28.43
N THR A 461 -18.63 32.73 -28.55
CA THR A 461 -18.21 31.75 -29.58
C THR A 461 -18.55 32.17 -31.01
N GLY A 462 -19.51 33.08 -31.21
CA GLY A 462 -19.92 33.54 -32.54
C GLY A 462 -18.81 34.26 -33.34
N GLN A 463 -17.70 34.63 -32.70
CA GLN A 463 -16.63 35.42 -33.31
C GLN A 463 -15.34 34.63 -33.58
N GLU A 464 -15.12 33.48 -32.90
CA GLU A 464 -13.85 32.72 -33.01
C GLU A 464 -14.03 31.20 -33.14
N HIS A 465 -13.57 30.64 -34.27
CA HIS A 465 -13.60 29.19 -34.55
C HIS A 465 -12.74 28.36 -33.58
N ARG A 466 -11.63 28.93 -33.07
CA ARG A 466 -10.70 28.23 -32.17
C ARG A 466 -11.34 27.92 -30.82
N LEU A 467 -12.19 28.82 -30.33
CA LEU A 467 -12.91 28.68 -29.06
C LEU A 467 -13.93 27.54 -29.11
N VAL A 468 -14.68 27.43 -30.21
CA VAL A 468 -15.64 26.33 -30.41
C VAL A 468 -14.96 24.97 -30.42
N ARG A 469 -13.76 24.86 -31.00
CA ARG A 469 -13.00 23.61 -30.99
C ARG A 469 -12.63 23.18 -29.58
N VAL A 470 -12.09 24.07 -28.76
CA VAL A 470 -11.74 23.77 -27.36
C VAL A 470 -12.98 23.45 -26.53
N LEU A 471 -14.08 24.18 -26.73
CA LEU A 471 -15.35 23.89 -26.07
C LEU A 471 -15.91 22.52 -26.49
N PHE A 472 -15.77 22.12 -27.76
CA PHE A 472 -16.15 20.79 -28.21
C PHE A 472 -15.29 19.70 -27.56
N GLU A 473 -13.98 19.92 -27.42
CA GLU A 473 -13.08 19.01 -26.72
C GLU A 473 -13.46 18.83 -25.24
N LEU A 474 -13.75 19.93 -24.54
CA LEU A 474 -14.26 19.90 -23.16
C LEU A 474 -15.65 19.25 -23.06
N ALA A 475 -16.53 19.51 -24.03
CA ALA A 475 -17.89 18.97 -24.08
C ALA A 475 -17.89 17.45 -24.19
N VAL A 476 -17.07 16.91 -25.09
CA VAL A 476 -16.93 15.48 -25.32
C VAL A 476 -16.35 14.76 -24.09
N ARG A 477 -15.44 15.41 -23.35
CA ARG A 477 -14.74 14.82 -22.20
C ARG A 477 -15.51 14.90 -20.88
N TYR A 478 -16.16 16.02 -20.58
CA TYR A 478 -16.69 16.28 -19.24
C TYR A 478 -18.19 16.51 -19.15
N LEU A 479 -18.89 16.82 -20.25
CA LEU A 479 -20.34 17.05 -20.16
C LEU A 479 -21.12 15.73 -20.06
N PRO A 480 -22.16 15.66 -19.21
CA PRO A 480 -23.15 14.59 -19.25
C PRO A 480 -23.88 14.52 -20.60
N ALA A 481 -24.43 13.36 -20.95
CA ALA A 481 -25.05 13.10 -22.27
C ALA A 481 -26.10 14.15 -22.67
N GLY A 482 -27.05 14.49 -21.78
CA GLY A 482 -28.07 15.49 -22.08
C GLY A 482 -27.51 16.90 -22.31
N SER A 483 -26.49 17.31 -21.54
CA SER A 483 -25.83 18.61 -21.72
C SER A 483 -25.00 18.66 -23.00
N PHE A 484 -24.33 17.55 -23.34
CA PHE A 484 -23.61 17.40 -24.61
C PHE A 484 -24.57 17.52 -25.81
N GLN A 485 -25.74 16.88 -25.76
CA GLN A 485 -26.76 17.00 -26.82
C GLN A 485 -27.25 18.43 -26.99
N ARG A 486 -27.55 19.14 -25.90
CA ARG A 486 -27.95 20.56 -25.94
C ARG A 486 -26.85 21.44 -26.53
N PHE A 487 -25.60 21.20 -26.14
CA PHE A 487 -24.45 21.91 -26.70
C PHE A 487 -24.33 21.69 -28.21
N MET A 488 -24.38 20.43 -28.66
CA MET A 488 -24.31 20.06 -30.08
C MET A 488 -25.53 20.50 -30.89
N SER A 489 -26.67 20.79 -30.25
CA SER A 489 -27.88 21.29 -30.90
C SER A 489 -27.94 22.82 -30.96
N ASN A 490 -26.97 23.53 -30.38
CA ASN A 490 -26.95 24.99 -30.41
C ASN A 490 -26.60 25.49 -31.83
N PRO A 491 -27.43 26.33 -32.46
CA PRO A 491 -27.20 26.79 -33.83
C PRO A 491 -25.90 27.59 -34.01
N GLN A 492 -25.41 28.28 -32.98
CA GLN A 492 -24.14 29.02 -33.03
C GLN A 492 -22.95 28.05 -33.06
N VAL A 493 -22.98 26.99 -32.25
CA VAL A 493 -21.97 25.94 -32.23
C VAL A 493 -22.00 25.13 -33.53
N LEU A 494 -23.19 24.75 -33.99
CA LEU A 494 -23.39 23.96 -35.20
C LEU A 494 -22.79 24.62 -36.45
N ARG A 495 -22.85 25.95 -36.57
CA ARG A 495 -22.27 26.66 -37.73
C ARG A 495 -20.74 26.61 -37.77
N LEU A 496 -20.09 26.39 -36.62
CA LEU A 496 -18.64 26.54 -36.44
C LEU A 496 -17.91 25.20 -36.26
N ILE A 497 -18.63 24.09 -36.04
CA ILE A 497 -18.06 22.73 -36.05
C ILE A 497 -17.85 22.19 -37.48
N PRO A 498 -16.95 21.22 -37.69
CA PRO A 498 -16.74 20.57 -38.99
C PRO A 498 -18.03 20.08 -39.67
N GLN A 499 -18.12 20.26 -41.00
CA GLN A 499 -19.31 19.88 -41.79
C GLN A 499 -19.73 18.42 -41.62
N ARG A 500 -18.77 17.50 -41.41
CA ARG A 500 -19.06 16.09 -41.17
C ARG A 500 -19.80 15.86 -39.84
N LEU A 501 -19.46 16.59 -38.79
CA LEU A 501 -20.18 16.55 -37.51
C LEU A 501 -21.57 17.20 -37.63
N GLN A 502 -21.71 18.29 -38.39
CA GLN A 502 -23.01 18.92 -38.65
C GLN A 502 -23.99 17.93 -39.30
N ARG A 503 -23.51 17.17 -40.29
CA ARG A 503 -24.30 16.12 -40.95
C ARG A 503 -24.78 15.07 -39.96
N VAL A 504 -23.96 14.66 -39.00
CA VAL A 504 -24.36 13.64 -38.01
C VAL A 504 -25.43 14.16 -37.07
N VAL A 505 -25.32 15.40 -36.59
CA VAL A 505 -26.34 16.00 -35.73
C VAL A 505 -27.72 16.04 -36.41
N TYR A 506 -27.77 16.30 -37.72
CA TYR A 506 -29.01 16.24 -38.49
C TYR A 506 -29.70 14.85 -38.43
N PHE A 507 -28.93 13.76 -38.46
CA PHE A 507 -29.46 12.40 -38.36
C PHE A 507 -29.68 11.91 -36.92
N LEU A 508 -29.11 12.60 -35.92
CA LEU A 508 -29.32 12.42 -34.48
C LEU A 508 -30.46 13.32 -33.96
N ALA A 509 -31.52 13.46 -34.74
CA ALA A 509 -32.77 14.12 -34.36
C ALA A 509 -33.86 13.08 -33.98
N PRO A 510 -34.82 13.42 -33.10
CA PRO A 510 -35.91 12.52 -32.71
C PRO A 510 -36.77 12.03 -33.90
N GLU A 511 -36.98 12.90 -34.89
CA GLU A 511 -37.74 12.60 -36.12
C GLU A 511 -36.79 12.67 -37.33
N ALA A 512 -36.32 11.53 -37.82
CA ALA A 512 -35.52 11.54 -39.05
C ALA A 512 -36.37 11.24 -40.28
N GLN A 513 -36.18 12.07 -41.30
CA GLN A 513 -36.98 12.06 -42.53
C GLN A 513 -36.45 11.08 -43.60
N SER A 514 -35.25 10.49 -43.43
CA SER A 514 -34.64 9.61 -44.43
C SER A 514 -33.73 8.53 -43.84
N ALA A 515 -33.41 7.50 -44.64
CA ALA A 515 -32.42 6.48 -44.31
C ALA A 515 -31.03 7.12 -44.15
N ALA A 516 -30.29 6.69 -43.13
CA ALA A 516 -28.96 7.24 -42.85
C ALA A 516 -27.92 6.68 -43.84
N PRO A 517 -26.96 7.52 -44.30
CA PRO A 517 -25.85 7.04 -45.11
C PRO A 517 -24.94 6.09 -44.29
N PRO A 518 -24.30 5.10 -44.94
CA PRO A 518 -23.40 4.18 -44.26
C PRO A 518 -22.17 4.91 -43.70
N GLN A 519 -21.61 4.40 -42.59
CA GLN A 519 -20.40 4.88 -41.92
C GLN A 519 -20.46 6.31 -41.39
N LEU A 520 -21.67 6.86 -41.23
CA LEU A 520 -21.88 8.27 -40.87
C LEU A 520 -21.15 8.66 -39.58
N LEU A 521 -21.24 7.85 -38.50
CA LEU A 521 -20.62 8.15 -37.21
C LEU A 521 -19.08 8.12 -37.28
N VAL A 522 -18.51 7.16 -38.00
CA VAL A 522 -17.05 7.04 -38.17
C VAL A 522 -16.51 8.17 -39.03
N GLN A 523 -17.20 8.53 -40.11
CA GLN A 523 -16.81 9.65 -40.96
C GLN A 523 -16.88 11.01 -40.22
N ALA A 524 -17.78 11.13 -39.24
CA ALA A 524 -17.94 12.32 -38.41
C ALA A 524 -16.68 12.66 -37.63
N VAL A 525 -16.01 11.64 -37.09
CA VAL A 525 -14.85 11.78 -36.20
C VAL A 525 -13.52 11.65 -36.92
N ALA A 526 -13.53 11.33 -38.22
CA ALA A 526 -12.31 11.07 -39.00
C ALA A 526 -11.35 12.26 -39.09
N ASP A 527 -11.86 13.49 -39.01
CA ASP A 527 -11.04 14.71 -39.08
C ASP A 527 -10.51 15.17 -37.70
N LEU A 528 -10.80 14.41 -36.64
CA LEU A 528 -10.37 14.69 -35.27
C LEU A 528 -9.04 13.96 -34.95
N PRO A 529 -8.24 14.46 -33.97
CA PRO A 529 -7.07 13.73 -33.48
C PRO A 529 -7.46 12.32 -33.00
N PRO A 530 -6.60 11.29 -33.20
CA PRO A 530 -6.98 9.88 -33.04
C PRO A 530 -7.54 9.53 -31.65
N ASP A 531 -6.89 10.00 -30.58
CA ASP A 531 -7.34 9.73 -29.21
C ASP A 531 -8.68 10.40 -28.89
N PHE A 532 -8.89 11.60 -29.43
CA PHE A 532 -10.12 12.35 -29.28
C PHE A 532 -11.26 11.82 -30.16
N ALA A 533 -10.93 11.31 -31.36
CA ALA A 533 -11.87 10.72 -32.30
C ALA A 533 -12.56 9.48 -31.70
N LEU A 534 -11.80 8.66 -30.97
CA LEU A 534 -12.33 7.49 -30.26
C LEU A 534 -13.34 7.88 -29.18
N LEU A 535 -13.03 8.87 -28.35
CA LEU A 535 -13.94 9.36 -27.31
C LEU A 535 -15.19 10.00 -27.93
N ALA A 536 -15.02 10.84 -28.95
CA ALA A 536 -16.13 11.46 -29.68
C ALA A 536 -17.05 10.40 -30.31
N LEU A 537 -16.49 9.31 -30.85
CA LEU A 537 -17.27 8.20 -31.39
C LEU A 537 -18.16 7.56 -30.32
N VAL A 538 -17.63 7.29 -29.12
CA VAL A 538 -18.42 6.76 -27.99
C VAL A 538 -19.58 7.69 -27.65
N ARG A 539 -19.33 8.99 -27.56
CA ARG A 539 -20.35 10.00 -27.20
C ARG A 539 -21.45 10.10 -28.26
N LEU A 540 -21.11 10.03 -29.54
CA LEU A 540 -22.08 10.02 -30.64
C LEU A 540 -22.89 8.71 -30.66
N THR A 541 -22.26 7.56 -30.38
CA THR A 541 -22.97 6.29 -30.24
C THR A 541 -23.91 6.30 -29.03
N GLU A 542 -23.51 6.85 -27.89
CA GLU A 542 -24.37 7.02 -26.71
C GLU A 542 -25.62 7.83 -27.06
N TRP A 543 -25.45 8.94 -27.80
CA TRP A 543 -26.57 9.73 -28.28
C TRP A 543 -27.49 8.92 -29.22
N ALA A 544 -26.93 8.18 -30.17
CA ALA A 544 -27.71 7.31 -31.05
C ALA A 544 -28.52 6.25 -30.29
N LEU A 545 -27.93 5.64 -29.26
CA LEU A 545 -28.59 4.66 -28.39
C LEU A 545 -29.73 5.29 -27.57
N GLN A 546 -29.52 6.47 -27.00
CA GLN A 546 -30.55 7.20 -26.24
C GLN A 546 -31.76 7.56 -27.12
N LEU A 547 -31.54 7.88 -28.40
CA LEU A 547 -32.60 8.12 -29.38
C LEU A 547 -33.15 6.84 -30.03
N ARG A 548 -32.65 5.65 -29.66
CA ARG A 548 -32.97 4.34 -30.27
C ARG A 548 -32.77 4.29 -31.80
N ARG A 549 -31.79 5.04 -32.30
CA ARG A 549 -31.44 5.14 -33.73
C ARG A 549 -30.41 4.08 -34.12
N LEU A 550 -30.73 2.80 -33.90
CA LEU A 550 -29.78 1.69 -34.12
C LEU A 550 -29.26 1.58 -35.55
N ALA A 551 -30.01 2.09 -36.54
CA ALA A 551 -29.59 2.15 -37.95
C ALA A 551 -28.33 3.00 -38.20
N LEU A 552 -27.95 3.87 -37.26
CA LEU A 552 -26.71 4.66 -37.33
C LEU A 552 -25.47 3.88 -36.89
N ILE A 553 -25.66 2.76 -36.19
CA ILE A 553 -24.60 1.93 -35.63
C ILE A 553 -24.36 0.78 -36.60
N ASP A 554 -23.48 1.02 -37.56
CA ASP A 554 -23.08 0.05 -38.57
C ASP A 554 -21.79 -0.70 -38.22
N THR A 555 -21.35 -1.59 -39.11
CA THR A 555 -20.15 -2.43 -38.93
C THR A 555 -18.90 -1.59 -38.74
N ALA A 556 -18.77 -0.46 -39.45
CA ALA A 556 -17.66 0.45 -39.27
C ALA A 556 -17.67 1.09 -37.86
N THR A 557 -18.85 1.49 -37.38
CA THR A 557 -19.03 2.04 -36.03
C THR A 557 -18.65 1.03 -34.97
N ILE A 558 -19.16 -0.21 -35.03
CA ILE A 558 -18.80 -1.24 -34.04
C ILE A 558 -17.32 -1.57 -34.10
N ASN A 559 -16.70 -1.66 -35.28
CA ASN A 559 -15.26 -1.85 -35.40
C ASN A 559 -14.46 -0.68 -34.81
N GLY A 560 -14.95 0.56 -34.94
CA GLY A 560 -14.41 1.72 -34.25
C GLY A 560 -14.51 1.59 -32.72
N LEU A 561 -15.66 1.15 -32.22
CA LEU A 561 -15.87 0.91 -30.78
C LEU A 561 -15.07 -0.27 -30.25
N LEU A 562 -14.80 -1.30 -31.06
CA LEU A 562 -13.88 -2.39 -30.71
C LEU A 562 -12.47 -1.87 -30.45
N LYS A 563 -11.99 -0.89 -31.24
CA LYS A 563 -10.72 -0.20 -30.94
C LYS A 563 -10.79 0.54 -29.60
N VAL A 564 -11.92 1.19 -29.28
CA VAL A 564 -12.13 1.83 -27.98
C VAL A 564 -12.10 0.81 -26.84
N ALA A 565 -12.67 -0.37 -27.05
CA ALA A 565 -12.72 -1.43 -26.03
C ALA A 565 -11.32 -1.97 -25.65
N HIS A 566 -10.30 -1.74 -26.48
CA HIS A 566 -8.89 -2.02 -26.14
C HIS A 566 -8.19 -0.86 -25.40
N THR A 567 -8.89 0.22 -25.09
CA THR A 567 -8.36 1.40 -24.37
C THR A 567 -8.99 1.56 -22.99
N PRO A 568 -8.43 2.39 -22.09
CA PRO A 568 -9.01 2.66 -20.77
C PRO A 568 -10.44 3.24 -20.81
N LEU A 569 -10.86 3.80 -21.95
CA LEU A 569 -12.21 4.35 -22.16
C LEU A 569 -13.31 3.29 -22.01
N LEU A 570 -12.99 2.00 -22.17
CA LEU A 570 -13.92 0.90 -21.91
C LEU A 570 -14.52 0.98 -20.50
N HIS A 571 -13.67 1.21 -19.50
CA HIS A 571 -14.09 1.25 -18.10
C HIS A 571 -14.91 2.49 -17.78
N GLN A 572 -14.53 3.65 -18.35
CA GLN A 572 -15.23 4.92 -18.15
C GLN A 572 -16.64 4.91 -18.76
N HIS A 573 -16.84 4.23 -19.89
CA HIS A 573 -18.12 4.20 -20.61
C HIS A 573 -18.76 2.79 -20.65
N ARG A 574 -18.48 1.96 -19.64
CA ARG A 574 -18.93 0.56 -19.61
C ARG A 574 -20.44 0.39 -19.80
N GLU A 575 -21.23 1.33 -19.26
CA GLU A 575 -22.69 1.31 -19.38
C GLU A 575 -23.16 1.48 -20.83
N VAL A 576 -22.56 2.42 -21.58
CA VAL A 576 -22.89 2.65 -23.00
C VAL A 576 -22.67 1.36 -23.80
N PHE A 577 -21.55 0.68 -23.54
CA PHE A 577 -21.21 -0.57 -24.19
C PHE A 577 -22.12 -1.73 -23.79
N ALA A 578 -22.54 -1.80 -22.53
CA ALA A 578 -23.51 -2.79 -22.07
C ALA A 578 -24.89 -2.57 -22.69
N THR A 579 -25.35 -1.32 -22.79
CA THR A 579 -26.61 -0.95 -23.46
C THR A 579 -26.57 -1.28 -24.94
N LEU A 580 -25.45 -0.99 -25.62
CA LEU A 580 -25.25 -1.37 -27.02
C LEU A 580 -25.43 -2.88 -27.20
N LEU A 581 -24.78 -3.69 -26.36
CA LEU A 581 -24.92 -5.14 -26.44
C LEU A 581 -26.38 -5.58 -26.24
N ALA A 582 -27.06 -5.02 -25.24
CA ALA A 582 -28.44 -5.37 -24.92
C ALA A 582 -29.43 -5.06 -26.08
N GLU A 583 -29.25 -3.94 -26.78
CA GLU A 583 -30.11 -3.54 -27.90
C GLU A 583 -29.91 -4.40 -29.16
N PHE A 584 -28.71 -4.95 -29.37
CA PHE A 584 -28.38 -5.79 -30.54
C PHE A 584 -28.55 -7.29 -30.31
N THR A 585 -28.73 -7.74 -29.07
CA THR A 585 -28.93 -9.15 -28.68
C THR A 585 -30.31 -9.76 -28.99
N PRO A 586 -31.43 -9.02 -29.18
CA PRO A 586 -32.74 -9.61 -29.47
C PRO A 586 -32.77 -10.41 -30.80
N PRO A 587 -33.52 -11.53 -30.88
CA PRO A 587 -33.53 -12.41 -32.07
C PRO A 587 -33.92 -11.71 -33.37
N ALA A 588 -34.91 -10.80 -33.30
CA ALA A 588 -35.38 -10.03 -34.45
C ALA A 588 -34.30 -9.10 -35.03
N MET A 589 -33.39 -8.62 -34.17
CA MET A 589 -32.28 -7.77 -34.59
C MET A 589 -31.17 -8.61 -35.22
N LEU A 590 -30.76 -9.71 -34.55
CA LEU A 590 -29.70 -10.60 -35.04
C LEU A 590 -29.90 -11.11 -36.47
N ARG A 591 -31.15 -11.41 -36.86
CA ARG A 591 -31.48 -11.87 -38.23
C ARG A 591 -31.31 -10.79 -39.31
N ARG A 592 -31.25 -9.51 -38.93
CA ARG A 592 -31.12 -8.36 -39.84
C ARG A 592 -29.68 -7.84 -39.94
N LEU A 593 -28.77 -8.35 -39.10
CA LEU A 593 -27.38 -7.90 -39.07
C LEU A 593 -26.58 -8.52 -40.22
N ASP A 594 -25.53 -7.81 -40.63
CA ASP A 594 -24.55 -8.33 -41.56
C ASP A 594 -23.58 -9.31 -40.86
N SER A 595 -22.82 -10.06 -41.66
CA SER A 595 -21.85 -11.04 -41.14
C SER A 595 -20.74 -10.39 -40.31
N GLY A 596 -20.39 -9.14 -40.57
CA GLY A 596 -19.41 -8.38 -39.80
C GLY A 596 -19.89 -8.06 -38.38
N LEU A 597 -21.11 -7.57 -38.22
CA LEU A 597 -21.70 -7.28 -36.91
C LEU A 597 -21.94 -8.56 -36.09
N LEU A 598 -22.30 -9.67 -36.75
CA LEU A 598 -22.46 -10.97 -36.08
C LEU A 598 -21.15 -11.51 -35.48
N ILE A 599 -19.99 -11.13 -36.04
CA ILE A 599 -18.66 -11.44 -35.49
C ILE A 599 -18.28 -10.44 -34.39
N ALA A 600 -18.52 -9.16 -34.62
CA ALA A 600 -18.09 -8.09 -33.72
C ALA A 600 -18.83 -8.10 -32.37
N LEU A 601 -20.12 -8.47 -32.33
CA LEU A 601 -20.91 -8.46 -31.09
C LEU A 601 -20.39 -9.45 -30.02
N PRO A 602 -20.12 -10.75 -30.32
CA PRO A 602 -19.48 -11.64 -29.37
C PRO A 602 -18.10 -11.16 -28.90
N GLN A 603 -17.27 -10.60 -29.79
CA GLN A 603 -15.97 -10.02 -29.43
C GLN A 603 -16.12 -8.85 -28.45
N PHE A 604 -17.15 -8.03 -28.65
CA PHE A 604 -17.48 -6.94 -27.76
C PHE A 604 -17.85 -7.43 -26.36
N ALA A 605 -18.69 -8.47 -26.28
CA ALA A 605 -19.05 -9.11 -25.01
C ALA A 605 -17.85 -9.75 -24.29
N MET A 606 -16.89 -10.29 -25.06
CA MET A 606 -15.63 -10.81 -24.54
C MET A 606 -14.79 -9.71 -23.89
N LEU A 607 -14.59 -8.57 -24.57
CA LEU A 607 -13.81 -7.44 -24.04
C LEU A 607 -14.46 -6.80 -22.81
N LEU A 608 -15.79 -6.78 -22.72
CA LEU A 608 -16.52 -6.33 -21.53
C LEU A 608 -16.43 -7.29 -20.33
N GLN A 609 -15.75 -8.43 -20.49
CA GLN A 609 -15.63 -9.52 -19.52
C GLN A 609 -17.00 -10.04 -19.06
N ARG A 610 -17.93 -10.23 -20.01
CA ARG A 610 -19.28 -10.76 -19.74
C ARG A 610 -19.45 -12.15 -20.35
N PRO A 611 -18.90 -13.21 -19.72
CA PRO A 611 -18.90 -14.56 -20.28
C PRO A 611 -20.32 -15.12 -20.51
N ASN A 612 -21.29 -14.72 -19.68
CA ASN A 612 -22.69 -15.08 -19.85
C ASN A 612 -23.28 -14.56 -21.16
N ASP A 613 -22.96 -13.31 -21.52
CA ASP A 613 -23.52 -12.68 -22.72
C ASP A 613 -22.88 -13.27 -23.98
N VAL A 614 -21.59 -13.62 -23.93
CA VAL A 614 -20.89 -14.35 -25.01
C VAL A 614 -21.60 -15.67 -25.28
N VAL A 615 -21.82 -16.49 -24.25
CA VAL A 615 -22.47 -17.80 -24.39
C VAL A 615 -23.91 -17.65 -24.87
N LEU A 616 -24.67 -16.70 -24.31
CA LEU A 616 -26.04 -16.43 -24.73
C LEU A 616 -26.13 -16.00 -26.20
N LEU A 617 -25.21 -15.15 -26.66
CA LEU A 617 -25.16 -14.73 -28.07
C LEU A 617 -24.87 -15.92 -28.98
N LEU A 618 -23.91 -16.78 -28.63
CA LEU A 618 -23.59 -17.97 -29.41
C LEU A 618 -24.76 -18.96 -29.48
N GLU A 619 -25.48 -19.17 -28.37
CA GLU A 619 -26.71 -19.98 -28.36
C GLU A 619 -27.79 -19.39 -29.27
N ARG A 620 -27.99 -18.07 -29.22
CA ARG A 620 -28.97 -17.39 -30.09
C ARG A 620 -28.57 -17.47 -31.55
N LEU A 621 -27.30 -17.26 -31.90
CA LEU A 621 -26.82 -17.39 -33.27
C LEU A 621 -27.02 -18.81 -33.82
N GLN A 622 -26.72 -19.82 -32.99
CA GLN A 622 -26.95 -21.22 -33.33
C GLN A 622 -28.43 -21.53 -33.59
N ASN A 623 -29.32 -21.07 -32.70
CA ASN A 623 -30.73 -21.47 -32.74
C ASN A 623 -31.59 -20.61 -33.66
N GLU A 624 -31.28 -19.31 -33.80
CA GLU A 624 -32.15 -18.31 -34.46
C GLU A 624 -31.67 -17.87 -35.84
N VAL A 625 -30.37 -18.02 -36.15
CA VAL A 625 -29.75 -17.49 -37.39
C VAL A 625 -29.24 -18.60 -38.31
N PHE A 626 -28.40 -19.50 -37.80
CA PHE A 626 -27.76 -20.53 -38.64
C PHE A 626 -28.52 -21.85 -38.70
N THR A 627 -29.24 -22.25 -37.63
CA THR A 627 -29.93 -23.54 -37.49
C THR A 627 -28.99 -24.76 -37.74
N VAL A 628 -29.53 -25.99 -37.69
CA VAL A 628 -28.73 -27.22 -37.83
C VAL A 628 -28.11 -27.35 -39.23
N ASP A 629 -28.81 -26.87 -40.26
CA ASP A 629 -28.44 -27.05 -41.67
C ASP A 629 -27.25 -26.19 -42.10
N ARG A 630 -26.89 -25.16 -41.31
CA ARG A 630 -25.75 -24.26 -41.61
C ARG A 630 -24.65 -24.33 -40.56
N LEU A 631 -24.47 -25.51 -39.94
CA LEU A 631 -23.39 -25.75 -38.98
C LEU A 631 -22.00 -25.29 -39.48
N PRO A 632 -21.59 -25.53 -40.75
CA PRO A 632 -20.28 -25.06 -41.24
C PRO A 632 -20.09 -23.54 -41.16
N LEU A 633 -21.14 -22.76 -41.45
CA LEU A 633 -21.10 -21.29 -41.38
C LEU A 633 -21.00 -20.79 -39.93
N LEU A 634 -21.69 -21.47 -39.01
CA LEU A 634 -21.57 -21.20 -37.57
C LEU A 634 -20.14 -21.47 -37.08
N LEU A 635 -19.54 -22.60 -37.48
CA LEU A 635 -18.17 -22.95 -37.09
C LEU A 635 -17.12 -21.97 -37.64
N ASP A 636 -17.30 -21.47 -38.87
CA ASP A 636 -16.45 -20.41 -39.43
C ASP A 636 -16.57 -19.11 -38.63
N LEU A 637 -17.80 -18.69 -38.30
CA LEU A 637 -18.05 -17.50 -37.48
C LEU A 637 -17.42 -17.63 -36.09
N VAL A 638 -17.67 -18.74 -35.39
CA VAL A 638 -17.10 -19.02 -34.07
C VAL A 638 -15.58 -19.02 -34.14
N GLY A 639 -15.00 -19.61 -35.19
CA GLY A 639 -13.58 -19.57 -35.45
C GLY A 639 -13.04 -18.14 -35.54
N LYS A 640 -13.68 -17.28 -36.35
CA LYS A 640 -13.28 -15.88 -36.52
C LYS A 640 -13.39 -15.08 -35.22
N VAL A 641 -14.47 -15.27 -34.46
CA VAL A 641 -14.69 -14.59 -33.17
C VAL A 641 -13.55 -14.88 -32.19
N PHE A 642 -13.25 -16.16 -31.94
CA PHE A 642 -12.28 -16.55 -30.90
C PHE A 642 -10.82 -16.40 -31.35
N ALA A 643 -10.53 -16.47 -32.66
CA ALA A 643 -9.17 -16.30 -33.19
C ALA A 643 -8.67 -14.84 -33.15
N SER A 644 -9.57 -13.87 -33.13
CA SER A 644 -9.23 -12.44 -33.13
C SER A 644 -9.52 -11.74 -31.80
N ALA A 645 -10.22 -12.40 -30.87
CA ALA A 645 -10.30 -11.94 -29.49
C ALA A 645 -8.90 -12.04 -28.84
N ALA A 646 -8.40 -10.95 -28.26
CA ALA A 646 -7.14 -10.94 -27.52
C ALA A 646 -7.45 -10.92 -26.02
N LEU A 647 -7.85 -12.07 -25.46
CA LEU A 647 -8.13 -12.21 -24.03
C LEU A 647 -6.99 -12.94 -23.30
N ASP A 648 -6.88 -12.67 -22.00
CA ASP A 648 -5.98 -13.40 -21.10
C ASP A 648 -6.50 -14.82 -20.81
N PRO A 649 -5.66 -15.73 -20.28
CA PRO A 649 -6.08 -17.10 -19.99
C PRO A 649 -7.29 -17.19 -19.05
N ALA A 650 -7.38 -16.30 -18.06
CA ALA A 650 -8.49 -16.26 -17.10
C ALA A 650 -9.82 -15.87 -17.78
N GLY A 651 -9.79 -14.89 -18.69
CA GLY A 651 -10.97 -14.48 -19.47
C GLY A 651 -11.52 -15.61 -20.34
N TYR A 652 -10.66 -16.35 -21.04
CA TYR A 652 -11.09 -17.52 -21.80
C TYR A 652 -11.63 -18.64 -20.93
N GLU A 653 -10.97 -18.94 -19.80
CA GLU A 653 -11.41 -20.00 -18.89
C GLU A 653 -12.81 -19.70 -18.33
N ALA A 654 -13.10 -18.45 -17.97
CA ALA A 654 -14.42 -18.04 -17.51
C ALA A 654 -15.52 -18.24 -18.60
N ILE A 655 -15.20 -17.96 -19.86
CA ILE A 655 -16.11 -18.19 -20.99
C ILE A 655 -16.34 -19.68 -21.20
N PHE A 656 -15.29 -20.50 -21.22
CA PHE A 656 -15.40 -21.92 -21.51
C PHE A 656 -16.05 -22.71 -20.37
N GLN A 657 -15.78 -22.38 -19.10
CA GLN A 657 -16.52 -22.94 -17.96
C GLN A 657 -18.02 -22.67 -18.07
N ARG A 658 -18.41 -21.48 -18.54
CA ARG A 658 -19.83 -21.17 -18.74
C ARG A 658 -20.40 -21.90 -19.95
N MET A 659 -19.60 -22.05 -21.01
CA MET A 659 -19.98 -22.77 -22.22
C MET A 659 -20.18 -24.27 -21.97
N ASP A 660 -19.45 -24.88 -21.02
CA ASP A 660 -19.64 -26.29 -20.67
C ASP A 660 -21.06 -26.60 -20.21
N ASN A 661 -21.66 -25.66 -19.48
CA ASN A 661 -22.99 -25.76 -18.90
C ASN A 661 -24.10 -25.17 -19.79
N SER A 662 -23.81 -24.93 -21.07
CA SER A 662 -24.72 -24.26 -22.00
C SER A 662 -25.33 -25.23 -23.04
N LYS A 663 -26.20 -24.71 -23.91
CA LYS A 663 -26.78 -25.41 -25.07
C LYS A 663 -25.99 -25.22 -26.37
N VAL A 664 -24.80 -24.62 -26.30
CA VAL A 664 -23.88 -24.53 -27.44
C VAL A 664 -23.42 -25.94 -27.82
N ARG A 665 -23.49 -26.30 -29.10
CA ARG A 665 -23.10 -27.63 -29.60
C ARG A 665 -21.61 -27.92 -29.41
N LEU A 666 -21.25 -29.18 -29.17
CA LEU A 666 -19.88 -29.61 -28.88
C LEU A 666 -18.90 -29.23 -30.00
N GLU A 667 -19.32 -29.32 -31.26
CA GLU A 667 -18.51 -28.92 -32.42
C GLU A 667 -18.13 -27.44 -32.36
N ALA A 668 -19.08 -26.57 -31.99
CA ALA A 668 -18.82 -25.14 -31.83
C ALA A 668 -17.90 -24.86 -30.63
N ARG A 669 -18.02 -25.62 -29.53
CA ARG A 669 -17.12 -25.50 -28.36
C ARG A 669 -15.68 -25.87 -28.71
N VAL A 670 -15.50 -27.01 -29.38
CA VAL A 670 -14.19 -27.48 -29.84
C VAL A 670 -13.56 -26.47 -30.80
N ARG A 671 -14.35 -25.95 -31.75
CA ARG A 671 -13.90 -24.90 -32.68
C ARG A 671 -13.49 -23.61 -31.96
N ALA A 672 -14.25 -23.18 -30.95
CA ALA A 672 -13.96 -21.99 -30.16
C ALA A 672 -12.66 -22.12 -29.34
N GLN A 673 -12.49 -23.24 -28.62
CA GLN A 673 -11.28 -23.50 -27.81
C GLN A 673 -10.03 -23.58 -28.68
N TYR A 674 -10.13 -24.26 -29.82
CA TYR A 674 -9.04 -24.28 -30.80
C TYR A 674 -8.74 -22.89 -31.35
N ALA A 675 -9.76 -22.14 -31.79
CA ALA A 675 -9.56 -20.82 -32.36
C ALA A 675 -8.92 -19.84 -31.36
N ALA A 676 -9.26 -19.95 -30.07
CA ALA A 676 -8.61 -19.20 -29.00
C ALA A 676 -7.11 -19.56 -28.87
N LEU A 677 -6.75 -20.85 -28.87
CA LEU A 677 -5.35 -21.29 -28.84
C LEU A 677 -4.56 -20.83 -30.08
N HIS A 678 -5.19 -20.90 -31.24
CA HIS A 678 -4.61 -20.45 -32.50
C HIS A 678 -4.40 -18.92 -32.51
N GLY A 679 -5.40 -18.14 -32.08
CA GLY A 679 -5.32 -16.69 -31.94
C GLY A 679 -4.23 -16.26 -30.95
N ALA A 680 -4.12 -16.97 -29.83
CA ALA A 680 -3.06 -16.79 -28.82
C ALA A 680 -1.68 -17.33 -29.25
N ARG A 681 -1.53 -17.79 -30.51
CA ARG A 681 -0.28 -18.34 -31.06
C ARG A 681 0.35 -19.43 -30.19
N TRP A 682 -0.46 -20.26 -29.54
CA TRP A 682 0.01 -21.42 -28.76
C TRP A 682 0.98 -21.06 -27.62
N GLN A 683 0.82 -19.89 -27.01
CA GLN A 683 1.60 -19.43 -25.86
C GLN A 683 1.46 -20.35 -24.64
N PRO A 684 2.51 -20.49 -23.79
CA PRO A 684 2.53 -21.43 -22.66
C PRO A 684 1.50 -21.17 -21.57
N GLU A 685 1.03 -19.94 -21.42
CA GLU A 685 0.05 -19.54 -20.42
C GLU A 685 -1.34 -20.17 -20.65
N TYR A 686 -1.62 -20.68 -21.86
CA TYR A 686 -2.88 -21.31 -22.23
C TYR A 686 -2.87 -22.85 -22.07
N ARG A 687 -2.02 -23.39 -21.18
CA ARG A 687 -1.90 -24.83 -20.94
C ARG A 687 -3.23 -25.47 -20.53
N ASP A 688 -3.96 -24.83 -19.62
CA ASP A 688 -5.21 -25.38 -19.10
C ASP A 688 -6.29 -25.45 -20.19
N LEU A 689 -6.33 -24.45 -21.07
CA LEU A 689 -7.20 -24.44 -22.25
C LEU A 689 -6.85 -25.58 -23.22
N ALA A 690 -5.55 -25.82 -23.47
CA ALA A 690 -5.10 -26.93 -24.30
C ALA A 690 -5.45 -28.30 -23.68
N GLN A 691 -5.34 -28.44 -22.36
CA GLN A 691 -5.74 -29.67 -21.65
C GLN A 691 -7.25 -29.88 -21.71
N ARG A 692 -8.04 -28.81 -21.58
CA ARG A 692 -9.50 -28.84 -21.71
C ARG A 692 -9.93 -29.30 -23.11
N LEU A 693 -9.32 -28.75 -24.16
CA LEU A 693 -9.53 -29.18 -25.55
C LEU A 693 -9.16 -30.67 -25.73
N THR A 694 -8.03 -31.08 -25.17
CA THR A 694 -7.56 -32.48 -25.23
C THR A 694 -8.56 -33.43 -24.57
N ARG A 695 -9.11 -33.08 -23.40
CA ARG A 695 -10.13 -33.89 -22.73
C ARG A 695 -11.40 -34.03 -23.55
N LEU A 696 -11.87 -32.95 -24.19
CA LEU A 696 -13.06 -33.01 -25.06
C LEU A 696 -12.82 -33.93 -26.27
N LEU A 697 -11.67 -33.81 -26.91
CA LEU A 697 -11.29 -34.64 -28.06
C LEU A 697 -11.04 -36.10 -27.66
N TYR A 698 -10.46 -36.35 -26.49
CA TYR A 698 -10.21 -37.69 -25.98
C TYR A 698 -11.50 -38.43 -25.61
N ASN A 699 -12.46 -37.72 -25.01
CA ASN A 699 -13.76 -38.29 -24.65
C ASN A 699 -14.64 -38.56 -25.88
N ASP A 700 -14.54 -37.74 -26.94
CA ASP A 700 -15.24 -37.96 -28.21
C ASP A 700 -14.30 -37.73 -29.42
N PRO A 701 -13.59 -38.78 -29.87
CA PRO A 701 -12.67 -38.69 -31.01
C PRO A 701 -13.33 -38.26 -32.32
N ARG A 702 -14.66 -38.36 -32.44
CA ARG A 702 -15.40 -37.95 -33.66
C ARG A 702 -15.40 -36.44 -33.86
N LEU A 703 -14.98 -35.66 -32.86
CA LEU A 703 -14.83 -34.21 -32.94
C LEU A 703 -13.51 -33.78 -33.60
N MET A 704 -12.55 -34.69 -33.79
CA MET A 704 -11.24 -34.36 -34.39
C MET A 704 -11.34 -33.76 -35.81
N PRO A 705 -12.24 -34.20 -36.71
CA PRO A 705 -12.44 -33.57 -38.02
C PRO A 705 -12.91 -32.11 -37.97
N VAL A 706 -13.50 -31.64 -36.86
CA VAL A 706 -13.97 -30.25 -36.70
C VAL A 706 -12.81 -29.25 -36.68
N ILE A 707 -11.65 -29.66 -36.15
CA ILE A 707 -10.43 -28.84 -36.14
C ILE A 707 -9.43 -29.25 -37.24
N GLY A 708 -9.47 -30.51 -37.67
CA GLY A 708 -8.61 -31.05 -38.74
C GLY A 708 -7.27 -31.60 -38.24
N ALA A 709 -6.67 -32.49 -39.03
CA ALA A 709 -5.46 -33.24 -38.67
C ALA A 709 -4.25 -32.33 -38.36
N GLU A 710 -4.02 -31.30 -39.18
CA GLU A 710 -2.94 -30.33 -38.99
C GLU A 710 -3.03 -29.63 -37.62
N GLN A 711 -4.25 -29.32 -37.18
CA GLN A 711 -4.47 -28.63 -35.92
C GLN A 711 -4.32 -29.55 -34.71
N GLY A 712 -4.64 -30.83 -34.86
CA GLY A 712 -4.28 -31.84 -33.87
C GLY A 712 -2.76 -32.02 -33.75
N LEU A 713 -2.00 -31.95 -34.85
CA LEU A 713 -0.54 -31.96 -34.81
C LEU A 713 0.03 -30.73 -34.11
N ASN A 714 -0.58 -29.55 -34.27
CA ASN A 714 -0.19 -28.35 -33.52
C ASN A 714 -0.46 -28.51 -32.01
N LEU A 715 -1.59 -29.11 -31.62
CA LEU A 715 -1.88 -29.45 -30.23
C LEU A 715 -0.90 -30.50 -29.67
N LEU A 716 -0.54 -31.51 -30.46
CA LEU A 716 0.48 -32.49 -30.09
C LEU A 716 1.83 -31.81 -29.86
N ARG A 717 2.27 -30.98 -30.80
CA ARG A 717 3.51 -30.18 -30.71
C ARG A 717 3.54 -29.31 -29.46
N PHE A 718 2.40 -28.70 -29.11
CA PHE A 718 2.28 -27.89 -27.90
C PHE A 718 2.65 -28.67 -26.63
N PHE A 719 2.20 -29.91 -26.48
CA PHE A 719 2.54 -30.73 -25.31
C PHE A 719 3.93 -31.37 -25.39
N VAL A 720 4.41 -31.71 -26.60
CA VAL A 720 5.78 -32.21 -26.81
C VAL A 720 6.82 -31.21 -26.33
N VAL A 721 6.73 -29.94 -26.76
CA VAL A 721 7.67 -28.88 -26.34
C VAL A 721 7.70 -28.70 -24.82
N ARG A 722 6.61 -29.05 -24.13
CA ARG A 722 6.43 -28.90 -22.68
C ARG A 722 6.67 -30.19 -21.89
N LYS A 723 7.05 -31.27 -22.56
CA LYS A 723 7.41 -32.56 -21.94
C LYS A 723 6.27 -33.22 -21.16
N ASP A 724 5.02 -32.97 -21.55
CA ASP A 724 3.83 -33.53 -20.90
C ASP A 724 3.44 -34.88 -21.53
N ALA A 725 4.10 -35.96 -21.12
CA ALA A 725 3.94 -37.29 -21.70
C ALA A 725 2.48 -37.82 -21.65
N ILE A 726 1.72 -37.46 -20.61
CA ILE A 726 0.32 -37.90 -20.46
C ILE A 726 -0.56 -37.23 -21.51
N GLN A 727 -0.46 -35.91 -21.66
CA GLN A 727 -1.24 -35.17 -22.66
C GLN A 727 -0.84 -35.54 -24.09
N VAL A 728 0.46 -35.79 -24.31
CA VAL A 728 0.98 -36.29 -25.59
C VAL A 728 0.33 -37.63 -25.97
N LEU A 729 0.20 -38.57 -25.03
CA LEU A 729 -0.47 -39.86 -25.27
C LEU A 729 -1.96 -39.67 -25.56
N GLN A 730 -2.66 -38.77 -24.84
CA GLN A 730 -4.08 -38.51 -25.03
C GLN A 730 -4.38 -37.89 -26.41
N VAL A 731 -3.64 -36.84 -26.80
CA VAL A 731 -3.77 -36.25 -28.15
C VAL A 731 -3.34 -37.27 -29.21
N GLY A 732 -2.26 -38.01 -28.93
CA GLY A 732 -1.75 -39.06 -29.81
C GLY A 732 -2.77 -40.14 -30.10
N SER A 733 -3.52 -40.61 -29.09
CA SER A 733 -4.56 -41.60 -29.29
C SER A 733 -5.74 -41.07 -30.12
N VAL A 734 -6.12 -39.80 -29.97
CA VAL A 734 -7.21 -39.21 -30.77
C VAL A 734 -6.80 -39.08 -32.24
N LEU A 735 -5.57 -38.62 -32.49
CA LEU A 735 -5.01 -38.55 -33.84
C LEU A 735 -4.85 -39.94 -34.46
N LEU A 736 -4.57 -40.97 -33.65
CA LEU A 736 -4.49 -42.34 -34.10
C LEU A 736 -5.85 -42.87 -34.58
N GLU A 737 -6.93 -42.60 -33.84
CA GLU A 737 -8.29 -42.94 -34.27
C GLU A 737 -8.66 -42.26 -35.60
N LEU A 738 -8.27 -41.00 -35.77
CA LEU A 738 -8.41 -40.32 -37.06
C LEU A 738 -7.55 -40.98 -38.15
N ALA A 739 -6.31 -41.36 -37.85
CA ALA A 739 -5.42 -42.03 -38.80
C ALA A 739 -5.96 -43.39 -39.25
N LEU A 740 -6.62 -44.14 -38.36
CA LEU A 740 -7.26 -45.41 -38.69
C LEU A 740 -8.45 -45.23 -39.66
N GLN A 741 -9.11 -44.06 -39.64
CA GLN A 741 -10.19 -43.72 -40.57
C GLN A 741 -9.68 -43.24 -41.94
N LEU A 742 -8.41 -42.83 -42.04
CA LEU A 742 -7.82 -42.17 -43.22
C LEU A 742 -7.06 -43.11 -44.17
N GLU A 743 -7.23 -44.43 -44.08
CA GLU A 743 -6.58 -45.45 -44.93
C GLU A 743 -5.07 -45.16 -45.16
N GLU A 744 -4.63 -44.90 -46.40
CA GLU A 744 -3.23 -44.62 -46.75
C GLU A 744 -2.75 -43.25 -46.20
N ALA A 745 -3.61 -42.24 -46.17
CA ALA A 745 -3.29 -40.92 -45.59
C ALA A 745 -3.09 -40.98 -44.07
N GLY A 746 -3.62 -42.02 -43.42
CA GLY A 746 -3.37 -42.32 -42.01
C GLY A 746 -1.90 -42.61 -41.71
N VAL A 747 -1.18 -43.26 -42.64
CA VAL A 747 0.24 -43.58 -42.47
C VAL A 747 1.08 -42.30 -42.40
N ASP A 748 0.80 -41.32 -43.26
CA ASP A 748 1.51 -40.04 -43.27
C ASP A 748 1.23 -39.21 -42.01
N LEU A 749 0.02 -39.29 -41.47
CA LEU A 749 -0.32 -38.68 -40.19
C LEU A 749 0.47 -39.30 -39.03
N VAL A 750 0.53 -40.64 -38.95
CA VAL A 750 1.29 -41.35 -37.90
C VAL A 750 2.79 -41.06 -38.01
N ILE A 751 3.33 -40.95 -39.23
CA ILE A 751 4.72 -40.54 -39.45
C ILE A 751 4.95 -39.11 -38.96
N SER A 752 4.07 -38.17 -39.32
CA SER A 752 4.15 -36.78 -38.85
C SER A 752 4.09 -36.68 -37.32
N MET A 753 3.28 -37.52 -36.67
CA MET A 753 3.27 -37.65 -35.21
C MET A 753 4.61 -38.15 -34.69
N TRP A 754 5.17 -39.22 -35.26
CA TRP A 754 6.48 -39.74 -34.87
C TRP A 754 7.59 -38.68 -35.01
N GLU A 755 7.61 -37.91 -36.09
CA GLU A 755 8.59 -36.86 -36.30
C GLU A 755 8.52 -35.74 -35.26
N LEU A 756 7.35 -35.50 -34.67
CA LEU A 756 7.19 -34.59 -33.54
C LEU A 756 7.65 -35.22 -32.23
N LEU A 757 7.50 -36.53 -32.07
CA LEU A 757 7.77 -37.24 -30.80
C LEU A 757 9.24 -37.68 -30.66
N ARG A 758 10.00 -37.76 -31.76
CA ARG A 758 11.42 -38.10 -31.74
C ARG A 758 12.26 -36.97 -31.13
N GLY A 759 13.18 -37.32 -30.23
CA GLY A 759 14.19 -36.40 -29.69
C GLY A 759 14.28 -36.34 -28.16
N GLU A 760 13.24 -36.73 -27.43
CA GLU A 760 13.24 -36.73 -25.96
C GLU A 760 12.88 -38.09 -25.38
N ARG A 761 13.81 -38.70 -24.63
CA ARG A 761 13.74 -40.11 -24.16
C ARG A 761 12.42 -40.48 -23.45
N GLN A 762 11.82 -39.56 -22.71
CA GLN A 762 10.56 -39.81 -21.97
C GLN A 762 9.32 -39.84 -22.88
N ILE A 763 9.34 -39.10 -23.99
CA ILE A 763 8.23 -38.99 -24.96
C ILE A 763 8.42 -39.98 -26.12
N GLU A 764 9.67 -40.31 -26.44
CA GLU A 764 10.04 -41.22 -27.51
C GLU A 764 9.43 -42.62 -27.31
N ALA A 765 9.40 -43.11 -26.07
CA ALA A 765 8.74 -44.38 -25.73
C ALA A 765 7.22 -44.34 -26.01
N ALA A 766 6.56 -43.21 -25.73
CA ALA A 766 5.15 -42.98 -26.06
C ALA A 766 4.93 -42.91 -27.58
N GLY A 767 5.85 -42.29 -28.32
CA GLY A 767 5.83 -42.27 -29.78
C GLY A 767 5.96 -43.65 -30.41
N ILE A 768 6.89 -44.48 -29.91
CA ILE A 768 7.03 -45.88 -30.35
C ILE A 768 5.73 -46.65 -30.09
N GLU A 769 5.13 -46.49 -28.91
CA GLU A 769 3.88 -47.18 -28.59
C GLU A 769 2.71 -46.73 -29.47
N ILE A 770 2.61 -45.45 -29.86
CA ILE A 770 1.58 -44.97 -30.80
C ILE A 770 1.73 -45.66 -32.17
N VAL A 771 2.95 -45.76 -32.71
CA VAL A 771 3.20 -46.43 -33.99
C VAL A 771 2.91 -47.93 -33.89
N CYS A 772 3.33 -48.58 -32.80
CA CYS A 772 3.02 -49.99 -32.55
C CYS A 772 1.51 -50.22 -32.41
N ARG A 773 0.79 -49.32 -31.72
CA ARG A 773 -0.67 -49.39 -31.56
C ARG A 773 -1.39 -49.25 -32.90
N TYR A 774 -0.92 -48.39 -33.80
CA TYR A 774 -1.44 -48.30 -35.17
C TYR A 774 -1.36 -49.64 -35.89
N VAL A 775 -0.21 -50.33 -35.82
CA VAL A 775 -0.04 -51.66 -36.42
C VAL A 775 -0.93 -52.72 -35.75
N ARG A 776 -1.17 -52.61 -34.44
CA ARG A 776 -2.07 -53.53 -33.72
C ARG A 776 -3.55 -53.33 -34.06
N GLN A 777 -3.98 -52.10 -34.32
CA GLN A 777 -5.39 -51.73 -34.55
C GLN A 777 -5.80 -51.64 -36.02
N ALA A 778 -4.84 -51.48 -36.95
CA ALA A 778 -5.12 -51.46 -38.38
C ALA A 778 -5.77 -52.77 -38.87
N ASP A 779 -6.50 -52.72 -39.98
CA ASP A 779 -7.08 -53.92 -40.59
C ASP A 779 -6.01 -54.99 -40.91
N ARG A 780 -6.37 -56.28 -40.91
CA ARG A 780 -5.43 -57.40 -41.12
C ARG A 780 -4.62 -57.26 -42.42
N GLN A 781 -5.24 -56.79 -43.49
CA GLN A 781 -4.55 -56.60 -44.78
C GLN A 781 -3.59 -55.41 -44.75
N GLN A 782 -4.00 -54.32 -44.11
CA GLN A 782 -3.19 -53.11 -43.98
C GLN A 782 -1.99 -53.39 -43.05
N ALA A 783 -2.23 -54.00 -41.89
CA ALA A 783 -1.21 -54.30 -40.89
C ALA A 783 -0.06 -55.17 -41.42
N ALA A 784 -0.34 -56.10 -42.34
CA ALA A 784 0.69 -56.90 -43.00
C ALA A 784 1.68 -56.08 -43.84
N ARG A 785 1.24 -54.94 -44.37
CA ARG A 785 2.04 -54.06 -45.22
C ARG A 785 2.77 -52.96 -44.44
N LEU A 786 2.26 -52.60 -43.25
CA LEU A 786 2.79 -51.50 -42.44
C LEU A 786 4.28 -51.65 -42.08
N PRO A 787 4.82 -52.81 -41.63
CA PRO A 787 6.25 -52.94 -41.34
C PRO A 787 7.14 -52.56 -42.52
N ARG A 788 6.76 -52.96 -43.74
CA ARG A 788 7.50 -52.61 -44.97
C ARG A 788 7.39 -51.13 -45.31
N ILE A 789 6.21 -50.54 -45.17
CA ILE A 789 5.97 -49.11 -45.46
C ILE A 789 6.75 -48.23 -44.47
N PHE A 790 6.70 -48.54 -43.18
CA PHE A 790 7.48 -47.83 -42.16
C PHE A 790 8.98 -48.06 -42.31
N ALA A 791 9.43 -49.26 -42.73
CA ALA A 791 10.84 -49.50 -43.04
C ALA A 791 11.36 -48.57 -44.16
N GLN A 792 10.54 -48.33 -45.18
CA GLN A 792 10.88 -47.43 -46.29
C GLN A 792 10.91 -45.96 -45.88
N LYS A 793 9.98 -45.52 -45.03
CA LYS A 793 9.82 -44.10 -44.67
C LYS A 793 10.65 -43.68 -43.44
N LEU A 794 10.84 -44.56 -42.45
CA LEU A 794 11.53 -44.25 -41.18
C LEU A 794 12.86 -45.00 -40.98
N GLY A 795 13.17 -46.00 -41.82
CA GLY A 795 14.41 -46.77 -41.79
C GLY A 795 14.23 -48.25 -41.41
N PRO A 796 15.22 -49.11 -41.72
CA PRO A 796 15.09 -50.57 -41.63
C PRO A 796 14.82 -51.09 -40.22
N GLU A 797 15.36 -50.44 -39.19
CA GLU A 797 15.16 -50.79 -37.77
C GLU A 797 13.68 -50.73 -37.35
N TRP A 798 12.90 -49.80 -37.91
CA TRP A 798 11.46 -49.71 -37.68
C TRP A 798 10.71 -50.87 -38.32
N GLY A 799 11.19 -51.34 -39.48
CA GLY A 799 10.68 -52.55 -40.12
C GLY A 799 10.79 -53.75 -39.20
N GLU A 800 11.97 -53.99 -38.63
CA GLU A 800 12.20 -55.13 -37.73
C GLU A 800 11.37 -55.06 -36.44
N ARG A 801 11.31 -53.88 -35.80
CA ARG A 801 10.53 -53.69 -34.57
C ARG A 801 9.03 -53.84 -34.79
N LEU A 802 8.50 -53.29 -35.88
CA LEU A 802 7.07 -53.40 -36.20
C LEU A 802 6.74 -54.79 -36.75
N GLN A 803 7.69 -55.47 -37.39
CA GLN A 803 7.55 -56.89 -37.76
C GLN A 803 7.39 -57.76 -36.52
N ALA A 804 8.15 -57.51 -35.45
CA ALA A 804 7.96 -58.19 -34.17
C ALA A 804 6.56 -57.90 -33.58
N THR A 805 6.11 -56.64 -33.61
CA THR A 805 4.77 -56.26 -33.14
C THR A 805 3.67 -56.94 -33.96
N TYR A 806 3.83 -57.04 -35.27
CA TYR A 806 2.91 -57.73 -36.17
C TYR A 806 2.90 -59.26 -35.94
N ILE A 807 4.07 -59.89 -35.75
CA ILE A 807 4.18 -61.31 -35.43
C ILE A 807 3.50 -61.63 -34.10
N VAL A 808 3.71 -60.80 -33.07
CA VAL A 808 3.03 -60.97 -31.77
C VAL A 808 1.52 -60.84 -31.93
N ARG A 809 1.03 -59.89 -32.74
CA ARG A 809 -0.40 -59.80 -33.09
C ARG A 809 -0.91 -61.08 -33.78
N LEU A 810 -0.14 -61.65 -34.70
CA LEU A 810 -0.53 -62.91 -35.37
C LEU A 810 -0.56 -64.10 -34.39
N LEU A 811 0.39 -64.18 -33.46
CA LEU A 811 0.47 -65.24 -32.44
C LEU A 811 -0.70 -65.16 -31.45
N LEU A 812 -1.00 -63.96 -30.95
CA LEU A 812 -2.08 -63.74 -29.99
C LEU A 812 -3.47 -63.81 -30.66
N GLY A 813 -3.56 -63.46 -31.94
CA GLY A 813 -4.84 -63.26 -32.61
C GLY A 813 -5.64 -62.14 -31.94
N ASP A 814 -6.89 -62.41 -31.60
CA ASP A 814 -7.75 -61.48 -30.86
C ASP A 814 -7.71 -61.70 -29.33
N ARG A 815 -6.82 -62.58 -28.85
CA ARG A 815 -6.71 -62.96 -27.44
C ARG A 815 -5.76 -62.03 -26.68
N SER A 816 -6.03 -61.86 -25.39
CA SER A 816 -5.05 -61.24 -24.48
C SER A 816 -3.84 -62.17 -24.27
N LEU A 817 -2.71 -61.60 -23.85
CA LEU A 817 -1.51 -62.36 -23.47
C LEU A 817 -1.79 -63.43 -22.40
N ILE A 818 -2.73 -63.14 -21.50
CA ILE A 818 -3.14 -64.06 -20.42
C ILE A 818 -3.92 -65.24 -21.02
N GLU A 819 -4.95 -64.96 -21.82
CA GLU A 819 -5.76 -66.00 -22.49
C GLU A 819 -4.92 -66.89 -23.41
N PHE A 820 -3.93 -66.30 -24.08
CA PHE A 820 -2.99 -67.05 -24.92
C PHE A 820 -2.10 -67.99 -24.09
N ALA A 821 -1.55 -67.50 -22.98
CA ALA A 821 -0.69 -68.31 -22.13
C ALA A 821 -1.43 -69.47 -21.43
N GLU A 822 -2.68 -69.26 -21.01
CA GLU A 822 -3.53 -70.32 -20.47
C GLU A 822 -3.80 -71.42 -21.51
N ALA A 823 -4.12 -71.03 -22.76
CA ALA A 823 -4.32 -71.97 -23.84
C ALA A 823 -3.06 -72.79 -24.16
N LEU A 824 -1.88 -72.15 -24.10
CA LEU A 824 -0.60 -72.81 -24.30
C LEU A 824 -0.29 -73.83 -23.20
N HIS A 825 -0.59 -73.50 -21.94
CA HIS A 825 -0.37 -74.41 -20.81
C HIS A 825 -1.28 -75.64 -20.88
N LEU A 826 -2.57 -75.44 -21.21
CA LEU A 826 -3.51 -76.55 -21.43
C LEU A 826 -3.04 -77.48 -22.56
N ALA A 827 -2.55 -76.91 -23.66
CA ALA A 827 -2.01 -77.70 -24.76
C ALA A 827 -0.77 -78.51 -24.32
N ALA A 828 0.14 -77.90 -23.55
CA ALA A 828 1.33 -78.59 -23.05
C ALA A 828 0.98 -79.75 -22.10
N GLN A 829 0.04 -79.55 -21.16
CA GLN A 829 -0.41 -80.61 -20.26
C GLN A 829 -1.03 -81.77 -21.03
N PHE A 830 -1.88 -81.47 -22.01
CA PHE A 830 -2.49 -82.47 -22.88
C PHE A 830 -1.42 -83.33 -23.59
N PHE A 831 -0.34 -82.72 -24.10
CA PHE A 831 0.75 -83.47 -24.72
C PHE A 831 1.52 -84.34 -23.73
N ILE A 832 1.73 -83.89 -22.49
CA ILE A 832 2.39 -84.68 -21.44
C ILE A 832 1.55 -85.90 -21.08
N ASP A 833 0.25 -85.70 -20.86
CA ASP A 833 -0.68 -86.79 -20.53
C ASP A 833 -0.72 -87.84 -21.65
N LEU A 834 -0.75 -87.39 -22.91
CA LEU A 834 -0.73 -88.27 -24.08
C LEU A 834 0.60 -89.02 -24.26
N ALA A 835 1.71 -88.43 -23.83
CA ALA A 835 3.05 -89.05 -23.91
C ALA A 835 3.32 -90.06 -22.77
N THR A 836 2.65 -89.91 -21.63
CA THR A 836 2.91 -90.69 -20.40
C THR A 836 2.86 -92.22 -20.60
N PRO A 837 1.87 -92.82 -21.32
CA PRO A 837 1.80 -94.27 -21.54
C PRO A 837 2.98 -94.83 -22.35
N TYR A 838 3.67 -93.99 -23.11
CA TYR A 838 4.73 -94.41 -24.01
C TYR A 838 6.13 -94.29 -23.39
N HIS A 839 6.24 -93.73 -22.19
CA HIS A 839 7.51 -93.39 -21.55
C HIS A 839 8.39 -94.62 -21.25
N GLU A 840 7.79 -95.78 -20.93
CA GLU A 840 8.54 -96.98 -20.55
C GLU A 840 9.08 -97.79 -21.76
N SER A 841 8.39 -97.75 -22.91
CA SER A 841 8.72 -98.62 -24.05
C SER A 841 9.89 -98.16 -24.92
N LYS A 842 10.35 -96.90 -24.77
CA LYS A 842 11.41 -96.24 -25.57
C LYS A 842 11.25 -96.29 -27.11
N GLU A 843 10.16 -96.82 -27.64
CA GLU A 843 9.81 -96.74 -29.07
C GLU A 843 8.86 -95.57 -29.32
N ARG A 844 9.07 -94.83 -30.43
CA ARG A 844 8.16 -93.75 -30.83
C ARG A 844 6.80 -94.37 -31.22
N PRO A 845 5.68 -93.90 -30.66
CA PRO A 845 4.39 -94.50 -30.97
C PRO A 845 4.02 -94.26 -32.45
N PRO A 846 3.67 -95.32 -33.21
CA PRO A 846 3.13 -95.17 -34.55
C PRO A 846 1.75 -94.49 -34.49
N ALA A 847 1.33 -93.83 -35.57
CA ALA A 847 0.12 -92.97 -35.58
C ALA A 847 -1.16 -93.71 -35.13
N TYR A 848 -1.27 -95.00 -35.41
CA TYR A 848 -2.41 -95.82 -34.97
C TYR A 848 -2.47 -95.99 -33.45
N ARG A 849 -1.34 -96.09 -32.73
CA ARG A 849 -1.34 -96.17 -31.25
C ARG A 849 -1.74 -94.84 -30.62
N ILE A 850 -1.26 -93.72 -31.18
CA ILE A 850 -1.68 -92.38 -30.74
C ILE A 850 -3.19 -92.23 -30.91
N ARG A 851 -3.74 -92.75 -32.02
CA ARG A 851 -5.19 -92.81 -32.28
C ARG A 851 -5.93 -93.65 -31.24
N ASP A 852 -5.44 -94.84 -30.90
CA ASP A 852 -6.05 -95.71 -29.87
C ASP A 852 -6.08 -95.07 -28.47
N ASN A 853 -5.08 -94.23 -28.12
CA ASN A 853 -5.09 -93.46 -26.86
C ASN A 853 -5.98 -92.21 -26.91
N LEU A 854 -6.30 -91.70 -28.10
CA LEU A 854 -7.26 -90.61 -28.29
C LEU A 854 -8.72 -91.12 -28.33
N ASP A 855 -8.94 -92.41 -28.58
CA ASP A 855 -10.27 -93.04 -28.62
C ASP A 855 -11.08 -92.89 -27.32
N PRO A 856 -10.53 -93.02 -26.10
CA PRO A 856 -11.29 -92.74 -24.88
C PRO A 856 -11.49 -91.24 -24.59
N MET A 857 -10.76 -90.34 -25.26
CA MET A 857 -10.74 -88.90 -24.93
C MET A 857 -11.57 -88.01 -25.88
N SER A 858 -12.23 -88.56 -26.90
CA SER A 858 -12.92 -87.75 -27.92
C SER A 858 -14.42 -88.02 -28.04
N GLY A 859 -15.23 -87.09 -27.52
CA GLY A 859 -16.64 -87.00 -27.85
C GLY A 859 -16.83 -86.57 -29.32
N HIS A 860 -17.47 -87.44 -30.11
CA HIS A 860 -18.07 -87.15 -31.43
C HIS A 860 -17.15 -86.71 -32.59
N LEU A 861 -15.84 -87.01 -32.55
CA LEU A 861 -14.99 -86.82 -33.74
C LEU A 861 -15.17 -87.96 -34.75
N SER A 862 -15.28 -87.62 -36.04
CA SER A 862 -15.35 -88.59 -37.14
C SER A 862 -14.02 -89.33 -37.31
N GLU A 863 -14.02 -90.49 -37.97
CA GLU A 863 -12.78 -91.26 -38.15
C GLU A 863 -11.72 -90.51 -38.97
N GLU A 864 -12.16 -89.65 -39.89
CA GLU A 864 -11.31 -88.81 -40.73
C GLU A 864 -10.72 -87.63 -39.93
N ASP A 865 -11.54 -86.96 -39.12
CA ASP A 865 -11.06 -85.91 -38.21
C ASP A 865 -10.08 -86.47 -37.17
N ARG A 866 -10.31 -87.69 -36.68
CA ARG A 866 -9.39 -88.38 -35.77
C ARG A 866 -8.06 -88.68 -36.45
N LYS A 867 -8.09 -89.09 -37.72
CA LYS A 867 -6.87 -89.33 -38.49
C LYS A 867 -6.09 -88.03 -38.70
N ILE A 868 -6.78 -86.95 -39.10
CA ILE A 868 -6.17 -85.62 -39.26
C ILE A 868 -5.59 -85.12 -37.93
N LEU A 869 -6.33 -85.24 -36.83
CA LEU A 869 -5.86 -84.87 -35.50
C LEU A 869 -4.66 -85.71 -35.06
N ALA A 870 -4.67 -87.02 -35.27
CA ALA A 870 -3.53 -87.88 -34.95
C ALA A 870 -2.30 -87.53 -35.81
N GLU A 871 -2.49 -87.19 -37.09
CA GLU A 871 -1.43 -86.73 -37.99
C GLU A 871 -0.88 -85.36 -37.58
N GLN A 872 -1.73 -84.40 -37.22
CA GLN A 872 -1.31 -83.08 -36.74
C GLN A 872 -0.65 -83.15 -35.36
N LEU A 873 -1.18 -83.95 -34.43
CA LEU A 873 -0.57 -84.20 -33.13
C LEU A 873 0.78 -84.89 -33.28
N ARG A 874 0.90 -85.83 -34.22
CA ARG A 874 2.18 -86.44 -34.58
C ARG A 874 3.13 -85.42 -35.18
N PHE A 875 2.67 -84.56 -36.09
CA PHE A 875 3.49 -83.51 -36.68
C PHE A 875 3.99 -82.50 -35.62
N LEU A 876 3.11 -82.07 -34.72
CA LEU A 876 3.44 -81.21 -33.58
C LEU A 876 4.42 -81.90 -32.65
N ALA A 877 4.17 -83.16 -32.26
CA ALA A 877 5.05 -83.93 -31.41
C ALA A 877 6.43 -84.17 -32.06
N GLN A 878 6.48 -84.41 -33.38
CA GLN A 878 7.72 -84.52 -34.15
C GLN A 878 8.47 -83.19 -34.21
N SER A 879 7.76 -82.08 -34.39
CA SER A 879 8.35 -80.74 -34.42
C SER A 879 8.92 -80.38 -33.04
N VAL A 880 8.16 -80.62 -31.96
CA VAL A 880 8.61 -80.44 -30.57
C VAL A 880 9.80 -81.35 -30.26
N PHE A 881 9.76 -82.62 -30.69
CA PHE A 881 10.87 -83.55 -30.52
C PHE A 881 12.13 -83.08 -31.26
N TYR A 882 12.00 -82.65 -32.52
CA TYR A 882 13.12 -82.16 -33.33
C TYR A 882 13.76 -80.92 -32.71
N ILE A 883 12.94 -79.98 -32.23
CA ILE A 883 13.39 -78.81 -31.47
C ILE A 883 14.09 -79.24 -30.17
N GLY A 884 13.56 -80.24 -29.46
CA GLY A 884 14.17 -80.81 -28.26
C GLY A 884 15.49 -81.53 -28.52
N GLU A 885 15.62 -82.24 -29.64
CA GLU A 885 16.83 -82.99 -30.02
C GLU A 885 17.97 -82.05 -30.44
N GLN A 886 17.67 -81.00 -31.21
CA GLN A 886 18.65 -79.95 -31.53
C GLN A 886 19.21 -79.28 -30.28
N ARG A 887 18.44 -79.22 -29.19
CA ARG A 887 18.84 -78.60 -27.92
C ARG A 887 19.68 -79.48 -27.00
N ARG A 888 19.57 -80.81 -27.07
CA ARG A 888 20.33 -81.73 -26.20
C ARG A 888 21.86 -81.63 -26.41
N ASN A 889 22.29 -81.05 -27.53
CA ASN A 889 23.70 -80.82 -27.88
C ASN A 889 24.25 -79.43 -27.48
N GLN A 890 23.48 -78.55 -26.84
CA GLN A 890 23.94 -77.20 -26.43
C GLN A 890 23.80 -76.97 -24.92
N ARG A 891 24.88 -77.24 -24.16
CA ARG A 891 24.98 -77.00 -22.71
C ARG A 891 24.88 -75.52 -22.29
N GLN A 892 24.95 -74.57 -23.23
CA GLN A 892 24.84 -73.13 -22.94
C GLN A 892 23.40 -72.64 -22.72
N THR A 893 22.39 -73.44 -23.08
CA THR A 893 20.98 -73.00 -23.07
C THR A 893 20.33 -73.08 -21.69
N ASP A 894 20.83 -73.94 -20.79
CA ASP A 894 20.18 -74.20 -19.50
C ASP A 894 20.25 -73.00 -18.54
N GLN A 895 21.32 -72.20 -18.57
CA GLN A 895 21.45 -71.03 -17.68
C GLN A 895 20.51 -69.89 -18.09
N LEU A 896 20.43 -69.58 -19.38
CA LEU A 896 19.55 -68.53 -19.90
C LEU A 896 18.07 -68.93 -19.80
N HIS A 897 17.74 -70.21 -20.04
CA HIS A 897 16.39 -70.74 -19.79
C HIS A 897 15.99 -70.68 -18.32
N THR A 898 16.89 -71.07 -17.40
CA THR A 898 16.61 -70.97 -15.97
C THR A 898 16.38 -69.51 -15.58
N ALA A 899 17.21 -68.58 -16.06
CA ALA A 899 17.03 -67.15 -15.83
C ALA A 899 15.74 -66.57 -16.43
N LEU A 900 15.32 -67.02 -17.62
CA LEU A 900 14.03 -66.62 -18.21
C LEU A 900 12.85 -67.18 -17.41
N LEU A 901 12.94 -68.42 -16.90
CA LEU A 901 11.90 -69.06 -16.09
C LEU A 901 11.80 -68.46 -14.67
N THR A 902 12.92 -68.02 -14.09
CA THR A 902 12.99 -67.37 -12.77
C THR A 902 12.82 -65.85 -12.82
N ASN A 903 12.55 -65.28 -14.02
CA ASN A 903 12.41 -63.83 -14.25
C ASN A 903 13.70 -63.02 -13.97
N GLU A 904 14.86 -63.66 -14.06
CA GLU A 904 16.19 -63.04 -13.92
C GLU A 904 16.75 -62.52 -15.27
N ALA A 905 16.15 -62.94 -16.40
CA ALA A 905 16.48 -62.44 -17.73
C ALA A 905 15.21 -62.02 -18.49
N ALA A 906 15.32 -60.98 -19.32
CA ALA A 906 14.24 -60.55 -20.21
C ALA A 906 14.28 -61.32 -21.54
N PRO A 907 13.12 -61.68 -22.12
CA PRO A 907 13.07 -62.41 -23.37
C PRO A 907 13.56 -61.55 -24.54
N GLN A 908 14.45 -62.10 -25.37
CA GLN A 908 15.06 -61.36 -26.48
C GLN A 908 14.44 -61.69 -27.84
N ASN A 909 13.70 -62.80 -27.93
CA ASN A 909 13.01 -63.22 -29.13
C ASN A 909 11.63 -63.81 -28.78
N ALA A 910 10.82 -64.08 -29.80
CA ALA A 910 9.47 -64.62 -29.61
C ALA A 910 9.46 -65.98 -28.87
N TRP A 911 10.52 -66.77 -29.00
CA TRP A 911 10.65 -68.05 -28.30
C TRP A 911 11.00 -67.86 -26.82
N ASP A 912 11.95 -66.98 -26.51
CA ASP A 912 12.29 -66.61 -25.13
C ASP A 912 11.06 -66.07 -24.40
N MET A 913 10.20 -65.32 -25.11
CA MET A 913 8.94 -64.82 -24.57
C MET A 913 8.00 -65.96 -24.18
N LEU A 914 7.89 -67.02 -24.99
CA LEU A 914 7.09 -68.20 -24.66
C LEU A 914 7.66 -68.95 -23.44
N VAL A 915 8.98 -69.05 -23.33
CA VAL A 915 9.67 -69.66 -22.19
C VAL A 915 9.46 -68.84 -20.92
N PHE A 916 9.65 -67.53 -21.01
CA PHE A 916 9.43 -66.56 -19.95
C PHE A 916 7.98 -66.60 -19.42
N LEU A 917 7.00 -66.54 -20.32
CA LEU A 917 5.57 -66.69 -19.97
C LEU A 917 5.29 -68.04 -19.28
N GLY A 918 5.95 -69.10 -19.75
CA GLY A 918 5.86 -70.43 -19.16
C GLY A 918 6.42 -70.56 -17.74
N GLY A 919 7.35 -69.70 -17.31
CA GLY A 919 7.92 -69.68 -15.94
C GLY A 919 7.27 -68.65 -15.01
N TYR A 920 6.70 -67.58 -15.55
CA TYR A 920 6.02 -66.54 -14.79
C TYR A 920 4.67 -67.01 -14.20
N LEU A 921 3.92 -67.84 -14.94
CA LEU A 921 2.56 -68.27 -14.58
C LEU A 921 2.44 -69.49 -13.64
N PRO A 922 3.36 -70.48 -13.59
CA PRO A 922 3.32 -71.57 -12.62
C PRO A 922 3.48 -71.11 -11.16
N ASN A 923 4.21 -70.01 -10.92
CA ASN A 923 4.41 -69.44 -9.59
C ASN A 923 3.16 -68.72 -9.04
N THR A 924 2.12 -68.53 -9.86
CA THR A 924 0.87 -67.83 -9.48
C THR A 924 -0.34 -68.74 -9.25
N ARG A 925 -0.16 -70.06 -9.14
CA ARG A 925 -1.18 -70.96 -8.56
C ARG A 925 -0.63 -71.67 -7.31
N PRO A 926 -1.46 -71.85 -6.25
CA PRO A 926 -1.01 -72.58 -5.06
C PRO A 926 -0.71 -74.02 -5.46
N ARG A 927 0.40 -74.56 -4.96
CA ARG A 927 0.65 -76.02 -4.99
C ARG A 927 -0.50 -76.73 -4.26
N PRO A 928 -0.84 -77.99 -4.62
CA PRO A 928 -1.85 -78.75 -3.88
C PRO A 928 -1.54 -78.80 -2.37
#